data_AF-A0A9E2JVZ9-F1
#
_entry.id   AF-A0A9E2JVZ9-F1
#
_cell.length_a   1.000
_cell.length_b   1.000
_cell.length_c   1.000
_cell.angle_alpha   90.00
_cell.angle_beta   90.00
_cell.angle_gamma   90.00
#
_symmetry.space_group_name_H-M   'P 1'
#
loop_
_entity.id
_entity.type
_entity.pdbx_description
1 polymer ?
#
loop_
_entity_poly.entity_id
_entity_poly.type
_entity_poly.pdbx_seq_one_letter_code
_entity_poly.pdbx_strand_id
1 'polypeptide(L)'
;MATQGNDTLFGTAGDDTINGLGGDDRIEDFEGGNDSFIGGDGRDTLRGGDGNDTLRGGADEDNLRGGTGNDLLDASGGSAQSHDYGDWIEPGLGQDTILGHAGAFATDNNGIDLSYEGLTGTGGLVLTVGNNGSGTAVSNIPGLINDTFTYAVRFRGTMDNDLMTGSGNNRWEGWEGSIGFDTLHGNGGYDELLYHQEYHAGGTGAVTVNFATGMATDSFGDTDSFSGMEAVRGTALGDHFTGSASQEYISYRGLDGADTIIGSDSYDRADYSNDGNYGGTAGIRANLGAGTIVDGFGMTDRVSLIDEVYGTDANDSISAGSYGSDVRFRGEDGNDTVRGGAGDDRLEGGDGNDRIIGNNGNDRLHGDDGNDTLIGGNGRDNLRGGAGNDRLDASGGNAASQEGGDYIEPGLGSDTILGHAGLWATGEGNDLSWRDVGGVGGLVISVGANGTGTAVSGVAGAVNDSFSYFHLFFGSQDDDLFNGSDEDRWEAWGGFAGNDTIHGNGGYDELLYDDEFDDGGTAGVVVNFATGIATDAFGGTDTFTGIEAVRATAEADRLIGSASINFISYRAMEGADTITGSSSWDRADYNRDASSGGNAGINADLGAGTIVDGFGDTDVVSQVEEVRGTDYGDRIVAGSFGSWVWLDGEGGDDTMGGGAFDDTLRAGDGDDRAWGNGGADSLMGNDGSDTLFGDAGNDVLEGDAGNDHLEGGTQNDSLYGGDGNDTVRGDNGADRAWLGVGNDVYTDTAQAGANGADSVWGGAGADNIHGGGGADLLRGELGNDTLIGGSGEDTLRGGAHRDLLEGNAQGDRLFGEGGNDTIRGEGGNDSAWGGAGADTLNGGAGDDLMRGQGGNDSLIGGSGADALYGDVGADTIRGGNGTDSAWLGAGNDLYTDTGQGGSFGRDSVWGGSGNDTINGGGGADDLRGQAGADRLIGGGGDDTLHGGEGADVFVFIGGGADMIGDFALAFDAIELHAGTSDTDDLTFTDEDGGALLAWAGGSVLVVGLTATELASATVELL
;
A
#
# COMPACT_ATOMS: atom_id res chain seq x y z
N MET A 1 40.18 -61.15 -44.86
CA MET A 1 38.94 -60.93 -45.64
C MET A 1 37.80 -61.09 -44.67
N ALA A 2 37.04 -60.01 -44.48
CA ALA A 2 35.89 -59.96 -43.58
C ALA A 2 34.67 -60.72 -44.13
N THR A 3 33.65 -60.87 -43.31
CA THR A 3 32.38 -61.55 -43.56
C THR A 3 31.20 -60.59 -43.40
N GLN A 4 30.03 -61.03 -42.93
CA GLN A 4 28.83 -60.20 -42.73
C GLN A 4 28.35 -60.34 -41.27
N GLY A 5 29.27 -60.67 -40.38
CA GLY A 5 29.04 -60.75 -38.95
C GLY A 5 30.35 -60.50 -38.23
N ASN A 6 30.29 -60.35 -36.91
CA ASN A 6 31.35 -59.82 -36.07
C ASN A 6 32.72 -60.47 -36.33
N ASP A 7 33.62 -59.69 -36.92
CA ASP A 7 34.96 -60.07 -37.31
C ASP A 7 36.01 -59.38 -36.44
N THR A 8 37.20 -59.98 -36.35
CA THR A 8 38.39 -59.32 -35.77
C THR A 8 39.52 -59.38 -36.76
N LEU A 9 39.99 -58.23 -37.21
CA LEU A 9 40.90 -58.06 -38.34
C LEU A 9 42.12 -57.26 -37.89
N PHE A 10 43.30 -57.67 -38.33
CA PHE A 10 44.56 -57.03 -37.98
C PHE A 10 45.33 -56.60 -39.23
N GLY A 11 45.86 -55.38 -39.22
CA GLY A 11 46.77 -54.85 -40.23
C GLY A 11 48.20 -55.39 -40.13
N THR A 12 49.07 -54.92 -41.02
CA THR A 12 50.48 -55.25 -41.13
C THR A 12 51.32 -53.96 -41.07
N ALA A 13 52.64 -54.07 -40.86
CA ALA A 13 53.54 -52.91 -40.79
C ALA A 13 53.71 -52.03 -42.07
N GLY A 14 52.74 -51.95 -42.97
CA GLY A 14 52.72 -50.94 -44.03
C GLY A 14 51.32 -50.78 -44.61
N ASP A 15 51.09 -49.69 -45.36
CA ASP A 15 49.78 -49.23 -45.83
C ASP A 15 48.78 -50.34 -46.22
N ASP A 16 47.75 -50.50 -45.38
CA ASP A 16 46.70 -51.51 -45.47
C ASP A 16 45.32 -50.90 -45.83
N THR A 17 44.43 -51.73 -46.34
CA THR A 17 43.04 -51.35 -46.61
C THR A 17 42.11 -52.49 -46.23
N ILE A 18 41.29 -52.29 -45.20
CA ILE A 18 40.43 -53.31 -44.60
C ILE A 18 38.99 -52.80 -44.56
N ASN A 19 38.03 -53.68 -44.87
CA ASN A 19 36.60 -53.40 -44.83
C ASN A 19 35.91 -54.54 -44.07
N GLY A 20 35.24 -54.21 -42.95
CA GLY A 20 34.52 -55.12 -42.05
C GLY A 20 33.20 -55.64 -42.64
N LEU A 21 32.54 -54.79 -43.41
CA LEU A 21 31.28 -54.98 -44.12
C LEU A 21 30.04 -54.85 -43.23
N GLY A 22 29.82 -55.72 -42.25
CA GLY A 22 28.69 -55.58 -41.34
C GLY A 22 28.67 -56.63 -40.23
N GLY A 23 27.98 -56.34 -39.13
CA GLY A 23 28.21 -56.96 -37.83
C GLY A 23 28.99 -56.01 -36.91
N ASP A 24 29.16 -56.36 -35.63
CA ASP A 24 29.97 -55.54 -34.71
C ASP A 24 31.45 -55.96 -34.86
N ASP A 25 32.20 -55.29 -35.71
CA ASP A 25 33.54 -55.64 -36.14
C ASP A 25 34.64 -54.93 -35.32
N ARG A 26 35.79 -55.58 -35.17
CA ARG A 26 36.99 -55.01 -34.54
C ARG A 26 38.16 -55.02 -35.53
N ILE A 27 38.63 -53.86 -35.96
CA ILE A 27 39.73 -53.71 -36.92
C ILE A 27 40.86 -52.93 -36.26
N GLU A 28 42.07 -53.51 -36.18
CA GLU A 28 43.19 -52.90 -35.45
C GLU A 28 44.52 -53.03 -36.20
N ASP A 29 45.30 -51.95 -36.25
CA ASP A 29 46.75 -52.02 -36.40
C ASP A 29 47.46 -51.47 -35.16
N PHE A 30 48.62 -52.03 -34.85
CA PHE A 30 49.49 -51.62 -33.75
C PHE A 30 50.94 -51.37 -34.23
N GLU A 31 51.22 -51.54 -35.53
CA GLU A 31 52.50 -51.29 -36.18
C GLU A 31 52.37 -50.06 -37.10
N GLY A 32 53.39 -49.75 -37.92
CA GLY A 32 53.40 -48.53 -38.74
C GLY A 32 52.77 -48.68 -40.13
N GLY A 33 52.09 -47.67 -40.69
CA GLY A 33 51.44 -47.72 -42.02
C GLY A 33 50.56 -46.48 -42.26
N ASN A 34 50.10 -46.23 -43.49
CA ASN A 34 48.98 -45.28 -43.72
C ASN A 34 47.77 -46.10 -44.15
N ASP A 35 46.90 -46.41 -43.21
CA ASP A 35 45.90 -47.46 -43.33
C ASP A 35 44.51 -46.90 -43.63
N SER A 36 43.63 -47.71 -44.20
CA SER A 36 42.24 -47.34 -44.48
C SER A 36 41.26 -48.41 -44.02
N PHE A 37 40.53 -48.14 -42.94
CA PHE A 37 39.54 -49.04 -42.35
C PHE A 37 38.12 -48.52 -42.55
N ILE A 38 37.22 -49.46 -42.87
CA ILE A 38 35.78 -49.22 -43.00
C ILE A 38 35.08 -50.28 -42.15
N GLY A 39 34.27 -49.86 -41.18
CA GLY A 39 33.44 -50.72 -40.32
C GLY A 39 32.32 -51.35 -41.12
N GLY A 40 31.20 -50.64 -41.31
CA GLY A 40 30.04 -51.15 -42.03
C GLY A 40 28.72 -50.82 -41.35
N ASP A 41 27.77 -51.75 -41.40
CA ASP A 41 26.56 -51.67 -40.57
C ASP A 41 26.83 -52.42 -39.24
N GLY A 42 26.60 -51.81 -38.08
CA GLY A 42 26.82 -52.44 -36.76
C GLY A 42 27.63 -51.54 -35.82
N ARG A 43 27.86 -51.97 -34.58
CA ARG A 43 28.66 -51.20 -33.62
C ARG A 43 30.12 -51.59 -33.70
N ASP A 44 30.88 -50.88 -34.51
CA ASP A 44 32.25 -51.24 -34.87
C ASP A 44 33.30 -50.63 -33.93
N THR A 45 34.49 -51.22 -33.89
CA THR A 45 35.67 -50.69 -33.20
C THR A 45 36.86 -50.66 -34.16
N LEU A 46 37.32 -49.47 -34.53
CA LEU A 46 38.42 -49.26 -35.47
C LEU A 46 39.62 -48.62 -34.75
N ARG A 47 40.83 -49.18 -34.91
CA ARG A 47 42.08 -48.64 -34.32
C ARG A 47 43.19 -48.53 -35.37
N GLY A 48 43.58 -47.31 -35.74
CA GLY A 48 44.53 -47.00 -36.82
C GLY A 48 45.96 -47.44 -36.55
N GLY A 49 46.56 -47.03 -35.42
CA GLY A 49 47.94 -47.41 -35.08
C GLY A 49 48.94 -46.30 -35.36
N ASP A 50 50.14 -46.60 -35.88
CA ASP A 50 51.15 -45.58 -36.21
C ASP A 50 51.11 -45.20 -37.71
N GLY A 51 50.77 -43.97 -38.06
CA GLY A 51 50.89 -43.33 -39.37
C GLY A 51 49.62 -42.57 -39.76
N ASN A 52 49.44 -42.18 -41.02
CA ASN A 52 48.33 -41.31 -41.40
C ASN A 52 47.14 -42.13 -41.91
N ASP A 53 46.20 -42.45 -41.03
CA ASP A 53 45.14 -43.42 -41.27
C ASP A 53 43.81 -42.79 -41.69
N THR A 54 42.89 -43.61 -42.21
CA THR A 54 41.52 -43.21 -42.55
C THR A 54 40.54 -44.27 -42.03
N LEU A 55 39.81 -43.93 -40.97
CA LEU A 55 38.85 -44.79 -40.29
C LEU A 55 37.43 -44.30 -40.58
N ARG A 56 36.55 -45.18 -41.04
CA ARG A 56 35.12 -44.86 -41.28
C ARG A 56 34.26 -45.86 -40.54
N GLY A 57 33.48 -45.41 -39.56
CA GLY A 57 32.63 -46.26 -38.72
C GLY A 57 31.54 -46.90 -39.58
N GLY A 58 30.50 -46.12 -39.89
CA GLY A 58 29.42 -46.57 -40.75
C GLY A 58 28.10 -46.20 -40.13
N ALA A 59 27.14 -47.13 -40.11
CA ALA A 59 25.84 -46.91 -39.47
C ALA A 59 25.84 -47.47 -38.04
N ASP A 60 24.97 -46.92 -37.18
CA ASP A 60 24.88 -47.21 -35.73
C ASP A 60 25.98 -46.51 -34.90
N GLU A 61 26.25 -46.97 -33.67
CA GLU A 61 27.16 -46.34 -32.70
C GLU A 61 28.56 -46.99 -32.73
N ASP A 62 29.54 -46.27 -33.27
CA ASP A 62 30.89 -46.77 -33.52
C ASP A 62 31.96 -46.25 -32.55
N ASN A 63 33.05 -46.99 -32.37
CA ASN A 63 34.25 -46.58 -31.62
C ASN A 63 35.47 -46.43 -32.54
N LEU A 64 35.93 -45.21 -32.78
CA LEU A 64 37.05 -44.94 -33.70
C LEU A 64 38.26 -44.40 -32.93
N ARG A 65 39.43 -45.01 -33.12
CA ARG A 65 40.70 -44.61 -32.47
C ARG A 65 41.81 -44.44 -33.50
N GLY A 66 42.34 -43.22 -33.68
CA GLY A 66 43.33 -42.94 -34.73
C GLY A 66 44.68 -43.55 -34.39
N GLY A 67 45.35 -43.05 -33.37
CA GLY A 67 46.64 -43.57 -32.93
C GLY A 67 47.74 -42.52 -32.99
N THR A 68 48.85 -42.72 -33.69
CA THR A 68 49.86 -41.66 -33.92
C THR A 68 49.93 -41.33 -35.40
N GLY A 69 50.01 -40.07 -35.79
CA GLY A 69 50.00 -39.63 -37.19
C GLY A 69 48.84 -38.68 -37.47
N ASN A 70 48.63 -38.32 -38.74
CA ASN A 70 47.57 -37.40 -39.13
C ASN A 70 46.40 -38.17 -39.75
N ASP A 71 45.38 -38.44 -38.94
CA ASP A 71 44.30 -39.38 -39.24
C ASP A 71 43.01 -38.69 -39.74
N LEU A 72 42.17 -39.45 -40.45
CA LEU A 72 40.81 -39.07 -40.82
C LEU A 72 39.81 -40.04 -40.19
N LEU A 73 39.02 -39.58 -39.23
CA LEU A 73 37.99 -40.35 -38.52
C LEU A 73 36.60 -39.89 -38.96
N ASP A 74 35.86 -40.75 -39.66
CA ASP A 74 34.56 -40.42 -40.27
C ASP A 74 33.43 -41.19 -39.57
N ALA A 75 32.65 -40.44 -38.78
CA ALA A 75 31.47 -40.83 -38.02
C ALA A 75 30.19 -40.21 -38.63
N SER A 76 30.24 -39.80 -39.90
CA SER A 76 29.08 -39.15 -40.55
C SER A 76 27.99 -40.12 -41.03
N GLY A 77 28.21 -41.43 -40.91
CA GLY A 77 27.28 -42.47 -41.36
C GLY A 77 26.19 -42.87 -40.37
N GLY A 78 26.33 -42.49 -39.08
CA GLY A 78 25.45 -42.90 -37.98
C GLY A 78 23.99 -42.46 -38.14
N SER A 79 23.06 -43.27 -37.61
CA SER A 79 21.61 -43.04 -37.66
C SER A 79 21.14 -42.24 -36.44
N ALA A 80 20.30 -41.21 -36.65
CA ALA A 80 19.71 -40.38 -35.59
C ALA A 80 18.63 -41.08 -34.74
N GLN A 81 18.53 -42.42 -34.75
CA GLN A 81 17.42 -43.16 -34.12
C GLN A 81 17.84 -44.21 -33.06
N SER A 82 19.07 -44.14 -32.53
CA SER A 82 19.49 -44.98 -31.39
C SER A 82 19.55 -44.15 -30.11
N HIS A 83 19.09 -44.71 -29.00
CA HIS A 83 18.96 -44.05 -27.71
C HIS A 83 20.32 -43.83 -27.02
N ASP A 84 20.37 -42.72 -26.29
CA ASP A 84 21.34 -42.27 -25.29
C ASP A 84 22.73 -41.76 -25.73
N TYR A 85 23.44 -42.30 -26.73
CA TYR A 85 24.80 -41.82 -27.07
C TYR A 85 25.15 -41.91 -28.57
N GLY A 86 25.90 -40.94 -29.12
CA GLY A 86 26.43 -41.00 -30.50
C GLY A 86 27.80 -41.70 -30.60
N ASP A 87 28.43 -41.65 -31.78
CA ASP A 87 29.75 -42.28 -32.02
C ASP A 87 30.82 -41.80 -31.03
N TRP A 88 31.65 -42.73 -30.55
CA TRP A 88 32.75 -42.47 -29.62
C TRP A 88 34.09 -42.39 -30.35
N ILE A 89 34.80 -41.26 -30.24
CA ILE A 89 36.03 -41.03 -31.00
C ILE A 89 37.20 -40.65 -30.08
N GLU A 90 38.33 -41.35 -30.26
CA GLU A 90 39.64 -41.09 -29.62
C GLU A 90 40.72 -40.82 -30.69
N PRO A 91 40.96 -39.57 -31.11
CA PRO A 91 41.79 -39.26 -32.28
C PRO A 91 43.25 -39.74 -32.14
N GLY A 92 43.94 -39.36 -31.07
CA GLY A 92 45.33 -39.78 -30.83
C GLY A 92 46.34 -38.64 -30.95
N LEU A 93 47.57 -38.94 -31.37
CA LEU A 93 48.69 -38.01 -31.51
C LEU A 93 48.88 -37.57 -32.97
N GLY A 94 48.52 -36.34 -33.32
CA GLY A 94 48.94 -35.71 -34.57
C GLY A 94 48.04 -34.56 -35.00
N GLN A 95 47.72 -34.50 -36.31
CA GLN A 95 46.78 -33.53 -36.87
C GLN A 95 45.62 -34.24 -37.55
N ASP A 96 44.59 -34.51 -36.77
CA ASP A 96 43.49 -35.38 -37.17
C ASP A 96 42.28 -34.58 -37.71
N THR A 97 41.47 -35.23 -38.53
CA THR A 97 40.21 -34.69 -39.06
C THR A 97 39.06 -35.62 -38.69
N ILE A 98 38.04 -35.08 -38.02
CA ILE A 98 36.91 -35.83 -37.49
C ILE A 98 35.61 -35.31 -38.10
N LEU A 99 34.81 -36.20 -38.68
CA LEU A 99 33.59 -35.86 -39.41
C LEU A 99 32.35 -36.46 -38.74
N GLY A 100 31.33 -35.64 -38.46
CA GLY A 100 30.07 -36.10 -37.84
C GLY A 100 28.80 -35.83 -38.64
N HIS A 101 27.65 -36.17 -38.05
CA HIS A 101 26.33 -36.13 -38.71
C HIS A 101 25.45 -34.95 -38.23
N ALA A 102 25.15 -34.02 -39.13
CA ALA A 102 24.40 -32.79 -38.82
C ALA A 102 22.95 -33.00 -38.32
N GLY A 103 22.30 -34.10 -38.72
CA GLY A 103 20.91 -34.38 -38.36
C GLY A 103 20.73 -34.89 -36.93
N ALA A 104 21.70 -35.64 -36.41
CA ALA A 104 21.67 -36.19 -35.05
C ALA A 104 21.84 -35.07 -34.01
N PHE A 105 22.67 -34.08 -34.34
CA PHE A 105 22.82 -32.86 -33.56
C PHE A 105 21.54 -32.01 -33.46
N ALA A 106 20.58 -32.14 -34.40
CA ALA A 106 19.46 -31.20 -34.54
C ALA A 106 18.14 -31.64 -33.92
N THR A 107 17.93 -32.93 -33.68
CA THR A 107 16.65 -33.46 -33.22
C THR A 107 16.67 -33.88 -31.75
N ASP A 108 17.76 -34.49 -31.29
CA ASP A 108 17.75 -35.24 -30.02
C ASP A 108 18.99 -35.00 -29.15
N ASN A 109 19.82 -33.99 -29.44
CA ASN A 109 21.07 -33.68 -28.73
C ASN A 109 22.11 -34.84 -28.69
N ASN A 110 21.98 -35.85 -29.56
CA ASN A 110 22.88 -37.01 -29.65
C ASN A 110 23.95 -36.83 -30.76
N GLY A 111 24.86 -35.87 -30.58
CA GLY A 111 26.04 -35.69 -31.44
C GLY A 111 27.17 -36.70 -31.14
N ILE A 112 28.39 -36.42 -31.64
CA ILE A 112 29.58 -37.25 -31.37
C ILE A 112 30.11 -37.02 -29.94
N ASP A 113 30.55 -38.11 -29.30
CA ASP A 113 31.32 -38.10 -28.04
C ASP A 113 32.82 -38.13 -28.35
N LEU A 114 33.56 -37.09 -27.95
CA LEU A 114 35.00 -36.97 -28.17
C LEU A 114 35.79 -37.18 -26.89
N SER A 115 36.79 -38.05 -26.91
CA SER A 115 37.62 -38.37 -25.74
C SER A 115 39.12 -38.36 -26.04
N TYR A 116 39.89 -37.70 -25.16
CA TYR A 116 41.35 -37.64 -25.24
C TYR A 116 42.06 -38.26 -24.02
N GLU A 117 41.35 -39.01 -23.16
CA GLU A 117 41.84 -39.54 -21.86
C GLU A 117 43.13 -40.37 -21.94
N GLY A 118 43.42 -40.99 -23.09
CA GLY A 118 44.59 -41.85 -23.29
C GLY A 118 45.92 -41.12 -23.53
N LEU A 119 45.90 -39.79 -23.68
CA LEU A 119 47.08 -39.01 -24.04
C LEU A 119 47.92 -38.64 -22.81
N THR A 120 49.22 -38.92 -22.86
CA THR A 120 50.17 -38.63 -21.76
C THR A 120 51.17 -37.55 -22.18
N GLY A 121 51.31 -36.47 -21.39
CA GLY A 121 52.13 -35.31 -21.77
C GLY A 121 52.40 -34.35 -20.61
N THR A 122 52.90 -33.15 -20.92
CA THR A 122 52.89 -32.02 -19.97
C THR A 122 52.43 -30.77 -20.72
N GLY A 123 51.13 -30.49 -20.73
CA GLY A 123 50.64 -29.25 -21.35
C GLY A 123 49.13 -29.09 -21.46
N GLY A 124 48.34 -30.16 -21.32
CA GLY A 124 46.88 -30.07 -21.47
C GLY A 124 46.39 -29.80 -22.89
N LEU A 125 45.09 -30.01 -23.07
CA LEU A 125 44.29 -29.89 -24.28
C LEU A 125 43.57 -28.54 -24.30
N VAL A 126 43.58 -27.86 -25.45
CA VAL A 126 42.75 -26.69 -25.73
C VAL A 126 41.69 -27.08 -26.76
N LEU A 127 40.44 -27.16 -26.34
CA LEU A 127 39.30 -27.51 -27.19
C LEU A 127 38.44 -26.27 -27.43
N THR A 128 38.09 -25.99 -28.68
CA THR A 128 37.21 -24.87 -29.05
C THR A 128 36.13 -25.34 -30.00
N VAL A 129 34.86 -25.19 -29.59
CA VAL A 129 33.66 -25.60 -30.32
C VAL A 129 32.95 -24.36 -30.89
N GLY A 130 32.60 -24.42 -32.17
CA GLY A 130 31.79 -23.42 -32.88
C GLY A 130 30.31 -23.80 -32.89
N ASN A 131 29.43 -22.82 -33.17
CA ASN A 131 27.96 -22.86 -33.01
C ASN A 131 27.19 -24.01 -33.69
N ASN A 132 27.86 -24.85 -34.47
CA ASN A 132 27.31 -26.03 -35.14
C ASN A 132 27.91 -27.34 -34.61
N GLY A 133 28.50 -27.32 -33.40
CA GLY A 133 29.23 -28.44 -32.81
C GLY A 133 30.59 -28.73 -33.49
N SER A 134 31.10 -27.84 -34.35
CA SER A 134 32.37 -28.04 -35.06
C SER A 134 33.50 -27.19 -34.52
N GLY A 135 34.72 -27.71 -34.48
CA GLY A 135 35.80 -27.06 -33.74
C GLY A 135 37.18 -27.61 -33.98
N THR A 136 38.11 -27.22 -33.10
CA THR A 136 39.50 -27.66 -33.10
C THR A 136 39.97 -28.07 -31.72
N ALA A 137 40.81 -29.10 -31.64
CA ALA A 137 41.51 -29.52 -30.43
C ALA A 137 43.01 -29.31 -30.61
N VAL A 138 43.69 -28.60 -29.71
CA VAL A 138 45.10 -28.23 -29.83
C VAL A 138 45.82 -28.44 -28.51
N SER A 139 46.99 -29.09 -28.51
CA SER A 139 47.81 -29.18 -27.30
C SER A 139 48.64 -27.92 -27.08
N ASN A 140 48.87 -27.54 -25.81
CA ASN A 140 49.84 -26.48 -25.48
C ASN A 140 51.30 -26.90 -25.72
N ILE A 141 51.57 -28.17 -26.04
CA ILE A 141 52.86 -28.61 -26.59
C ILE A 141 52.80 -28.48 -28.11
N PRO A 142 53.63 -27.61 -28.74
CA PRO A 142 53.60 -27.43 -30.18
C PRO A 142 53.84 -28.73 -30.94
N GLY A 143 52.84 -29.15 -31.74
CA GLY A 143 52.92 -30.30 -32.63
C GLY A 143 52.54 -31.66 -32.01
N LEU A 144 51.95 -31.67 -30.81
CA LEU A 144 51.45 -32.91 -30.18
C LEU A 144 50.02 -33.27 -30.64
N ILE A 145 49.12 -32.28 -30.65
CA ILE A 145 47.70 -32.40 -31.05
C ILE A 145 47.32 -31.12 -31.79
N ASN A 146 46.68 -31.22 -32.96
CA ASN A 146 46.07 -30.10 -33.68
C ASN A 146 45.01 -30.64 -34.66
N ASP A 147 43.85 -30.98 -34.09
CA ASP A 147 42.80 -31.74 -34.75
C ASP A 147 41.59 -30.85 -35.05
N THR A 148 40.78 -31.27 -36.01
CA THR A 148 39.53 -30.60 -36.41
C THR A 148 38.36 -31.56 -36.28
N PHE A 149 37.21 -31.12 -35.76
CA PHE A 149 36.01 -31.94 -35.62
C PHE A 149 34.74 -31.21 -36.06
N THR A 150 33.67 -31.97 -36.30
CA THR A 150 32.34 -31.44 -36.65
C THR A 150 31.23 -32.20 -35.93
N TYR A 151 30.22 -31.48 -35.44
CA TYR A 151 29.00 -32.00 -34.81
C TYR A 151 29.20 -32.85 -33.52
N ALA A 152 30.11 -32.43 -32.65
CA ALA A 152 30.30 -33.02 -31.33
C ALA A 152 29.49 -32.26 -30.27
N VAL A 153 29.01 -32.99 -29.25
CA VAL A 153 28.19 -32.44 -28.14
C VAL A 153 28.67 -32.85 -26.76
N ARG A 154 29.47 -33.91 -26.66
CA ARG A 154 30.09 -34.32 -25.40
C ARG A 154 31.59 -34.39 -25.56
N PHE A 155 32.29 -33.86 -24.57
CA PHE A 155 33.73 -33.71 -24.61
C PHE A 155 34.36 -34.21 -23.32
N ARG A 156 35.38 -35.05 -23.47
CA ARG A 156 36.16 -35.61 -22.37
C ARG A 156 37.65 -35.31 -22.52
N GLY A 157 38.22 -34.78 -21.43
CA GLY A 157 39.62 -34.33 -21.33
C GLY A 157 40.67 -35.43 -21.27
N THR A 158 41.88 -35.00 -20.96
CA THR A 158 43.10 -35.78 -20.73
C THR A 158 43.37 -35.91 -19.22
N MET A 159 44.55 -36.40 -18.83
CA MET A 159 44.98 -36.39 -17.41
C MET A 159 45.79 -35.12 -17.04
N ASP A 160 45.92 -34.16 -17.95
CA ASP A 160 46.60 -32.87 -17.76
C ASP A 160 45.55 -31.75 -17.60
N ASN A 161 45.97 -30.57 -17.12
CA ASN A 161 45.11 -29.38 -17.05
C ASN A 161 44.62 -28.90 -18.43
N ASP A 162 43.35 -29.12 -18.73
CA ASP A 162 42.72 -28.81 -20.00
C ASP A 162 41.98 -27.46 -20.02
N LEU A 163 41.76 -26.92 -21.22
CA LEU A 163 40.93 -25.74 -21.50
C LEU A 163 39.90 -26.12 -22.56
N MET A 164 38.64 -26.24 -22.18
CA MET A 164 37.55 -26.55 -23.09
C MET A 164 36.61 -25.36 -23.24
N THR A 165 36.17 -25.10 -24.45
CA THR A 165 35.28 -23.98 -24.77
C THR A 165 34.18 -24.48 -25.68
N GLY A 166 32.97 -24.54 -25.13
CA GLY A 166 31.70 -24.84 -25.76
C GLY A 166 31.25 -23.80 -26.75
N SER A 167 30.10 -24.06 -27.33
CA SER A 167 29.61 -23.29 -28.45
C SER A 167 28.59 -22.24 -27.99
N GLY A 168 28.30 -21.25 -28.84
CA GLY A 168 27.30 -20.23 -28.53
C GLY A 168 25.90 -20.59 -29.04
N ASN A 169 25.50 -21.86 -29.05
CA ASN A 169 24.22 -22.31 -29.59
C ASN A 169 23.30 -22.91 -28.51
N ASN A 170 21.97 -22.73 -28.65
CA ASN A 170 20.97 -23.13 -27.64
C ASN A 170 20.73 -24.66 -27.47
N ARG A 171 21.69 -25.52 -27.80
CA ARG A 171 21.55 -26.99 -27.67
C ARG A 171 22.30 -27.50 -26.44
N TRP A 172 22.03 -28.75 -26.10
CA TRP A 172 22.67 -29.41 -24.96
C TRP A 172 24.12 -29.78 -25.29
N GLU A 173 25.03 -29.41 -24.40
CA GLU A 173 26.47 -29.72 -24.47
C GLU A 173 26.97 -30.26 -23.12
N GLY A 174 27.72 -31.36 -23.14
CA GLY A 174 28.15 -32.09 -21.95
C GLY A 174 29.67 -32.09 -21.76
N TRP A 175 30.14 -31.77 -20.55
CA TRP A 175 31.56 -31.56 -20.27
C TRP A 175 32.07 -32.47 -19.16
N GLU A 176 33.16 -33.19 -19.43
CA GLU A 176 33.85 -34.09 -18.49
C GLU A 176 35.36 -33.72 -18.46
N GLY A 177 35.81 -33.15 -17.34
CA GLY A 177 37.21 -32.73 -17.15
C GLY A 177 38.17 -33.92 -17.09
N SER A 178 37.78 -34.98 -16.38
CA SER A 178 38.68 -36.08 -15.98
C SER A 178 39.76 -35.56 -15.01
N ILE A 179 40.90 -36.26 -14.89
CA ILE A 179 41.95 -35.91 -13.92
C ILE A 179 42.69 -34.64 -14.36
N GLY A 180 42.72 -33.59 -13.54
CA GLY A 180 43.45 -32.36 -13.87
C GLY A 180 42.92 -31.14 -13.15
N PHE A 181 43.58 -29.99 -13.27
CA PHE A 181 42.97 -28.70 -12.92
C PHE A 181 42.45 -28.05 -14.19
N ASP A 182 41.22 -28.38 -14.58
CA ASP A 182 40.69 -28.03 -15.89
C ASP A 182 39.98 -26.67 -15.92
N THR A 183 39.73 -26.15 -17.12
CA THR A 183 39.02 -24.90 -17.37
C THR A 183 37.95 -25.13 -18.43
N LEU A 184 36.67 -25.08 -18.06
CA LEU A 184 35.52 -25.43 -18.90
C LEU A 184 34.62 -24.21 -19.17
N HIS A 185 34.47 -23.77 -20.41
CA HIS A 185 33.64 -22.62 -20.76
C HIS A 185 32.48 -23.04 -21.67
N GLY A 186 31.25 -23.22 -21.19
CA GLY A 186 30.11 -23.65 -22.04
C GLY A 186 29.70 -22.63 -23.09
N ASN A 187 29.80 -21.34 -22.76
CA ASN A 187 29.35 -20.19 -23.56
C ASN A 187 27.84 -19.96 -23.54
N GLY A 188 27.10 -20.23 -24.63
CA GLY A 188 25.68 -19.90 -24.70
C GLY A 188 24.93 -21.12 -25.18
N GLY A 189 23.95 -21.59 -24.42
CA GLY A 189 23.47 -22.95 -24.62
C GLY A 189 22.74 -23.46 -23.40
N TYR A 190 22.47 -24.76 -23.39
CA TYR A 190 22.24 -25.49 -22.16
C TYR A 190 23.48 -26.38 -21.97
N ASP A 191 24.35 -26.03 -21.04
CA ASP A 191 25.60 -26.73 -20.81
C ASP A 191 25.57 -27.49 -19.47
N GLU A 192 25.98 -28.76 -19.48
CA GLU A 192 25.91 -29.66 -18.31
C GLU A 192 27.30 -30.22 -17.93
N LEU A 193 27.64 -30.13 -16.64
CA LEU A 193 28.79 -30.82 -16.04
C LEU A 193 28.43 -32.28 -15.73
N LEU A 194 29.21 -33.24 -16.24
CA LEU A 194 28.86 -34.67 -16.22
C LEU A 194 29.73 -35.52 -15.28
N TYR A 195 29.70 -35.25 -13.98
CA TYR A 195 30.57 -35.92 -13.02
C TYR A 195 30.20 -37.40 -12.71
N HIS A 196 28.95 -37.82 -12.93
CA HIS A 196 28.57 -39.25 -12.80
C HIS A 196 29.48 -40.22 -13.57
N GLN A 197 30.02 -39.79 -14.72
CA GLN A 197 30.83 -40.64 -15.58
C GLN A 197 32.24 -40.87 -15.02
N GLU A 198 32.82 -39.88 -14.36
CA GLU A 198 34.14 -40.02 -13.73
C GLU A 198 34.14 -41.04 -12.59
N TYR A 199 33.05 -41.09 -11.83
CA TYR A 199 32.86 -42.11 -10.80
C TYR A 199 32.87 -43.52 -11.41
N HIS A 200 32.22 -43.70 -12.56
CA HIS A 200 32.29 -44.96 -13.30
C HIS A 200 33.69 -45.23 -13.89
N ALA A 201 34.47 -44.20 -14.19
CA ALA A 201 35.86 -44.29 -14.67
C ALA A 201 36.90 -44.57 -13.57
N GLY A 202 36.49 -44.61 -12.29
CA GLY A 202 37.34 -44.98 -11.15
C GLY A 202 37.58 -43.88 -10.13
N GLY A 203 36.90 -42.73 -10.26
CA GLY A 203 36.77 -41.72 -9.21
C GLY A 203 36.20 -42.32 -7.93
N THR A 204 36.54 -41.74 -6.78
CA THR A 204 36.12 -42.30 -5.47
C THR A 204 35.59 -41.25 -4.49
N GLY A 205 35.67 -39.96 -4.85
CA GLY A 205 35.12 -38.85 -4.09
C GLY A 205 33.72 -38.47 -4.55
N ALA A 206 32.95 -37.88 -3.64
CA ALA A 206 31.79 -37.06 -3.99
C ALA A 206 32.26 -35.72 -4.56
N VAL A 207 31.46 -35.11 -5.42
CA VAL A 207 31.83 -33.86 -6.10
C VAL A 207 31.35 -32.63 -5.34
N THR A 208 32.06 -31.52 -5.54
CA THR A 208 31.68 -30.21 -4.99
C THR A 208 31.69 -29.17 -6.10
N VAL A 209 30.53 -28.69 -6.53
CA VAL A 209 30.40 -27.70 -7.62
C VAL A 209 29.88 -26.38 -7.09
N ASN A 210 30.54 -25.28 -7.45
CA ASN A 210 30.15 -23.94 -7.05
C ASN A 210 30.05 -23.02 -8.27
N PHE A 211 28.82 -22.85 -8.76
CA PHE A 211 28.47 -22.00 -9.90
C PHE A 211 28.79 -20.52 -9.65
N ALA A 212 28.68 -20.03 -8.41
CA ALA A 212 29.01 -18.64 -8.07
C ALA A 212 30.49 -18.31 -8.24
N THR A 213 31.37 -19.27 -7.97
CA THR A 213 32.83 -19.10 -8.16
C THR A 213 33.31 -19.62 -9.51
N GLY A 214 32.49 -20.42 -10.20
CA GLY A 214 32.92 -21.17 -11.37
C GLY A 214 34.03 -22.16 -11.02
N MET A 215 33.91 -22.89 -9.91
CA MET A 215 34.91 -23.86 -9.46
C MET A 215 34.23 -25.18 -9.06
N ALA A 216 34.81 -26.30 -9.47
CA ALA A 216 34.33 -27.64 -9.12
C ALA A 216 35.48 -28.50 -8.59
N THR A 217 35.25 -29.29 -7.56
CA THR A 217 36.15 -30.37 -7.16
C THR A 217 35.55 -31.68 -7.64
N ASP A 218 36.27 -32.36 -8.52
CA ASP A 218 35.84 -33.55 -9.24
C ASP A 218 35.91 -34.82 -8.36
N SER A 219 35.58 -35.97 -8.93
CA SER A 219 35.57 -37.24 -8.18
C SER A 219 36.97 -37.83 -7.92
N PHE A 220 38.01 -37.27 -8.53
CA PHE A 220 39.43 -37.62 -8.32
C PHE A 220 40.12 -36.72 -7.28
N GLY A 221 39.52 -35.57 -6.95
CA GLY A 221 39.95 -34.64 -5.90
C GLY A 221 40.75 -33.45 -6.41
N ASP A 222 40.84 -33.26 -7.72
CA ASP A 222 41.41 -32.07 -8.34
C ASP A 222 40.35 -30.95 -8.44
N THR A 223 40.75 -29.72 -8.76
CA THR A 223 39.83 -28.56 -8.75
C THR A 223 39.80 -27.84 -10.10
N ASP A 224 38.69 -27.99 -10.80
CA ASP A 224 38.39 -27.37 -12.08
C ASP A 224 37.84 -25.97 -11.90
N SER A 225 37.96 -25.17 -12.96
CA SER A 225 37.27 -23.92 -13.14
C SER A 225 36.28 -24.03 -14.30
N PHE A 226 35.12 -23.40 -14.19
CA PHE A 226 34.12 -23.40 -15.25
C PHE A 226 33.34 -22.08 -15.37
N SER A 227 32.69 -21.85 -16.51
CA SER A 227 31.79 -20.72 -16.71
C SER A 227 30.74 -21.00 -17.80
N GLY A 228 29.54 -20.46 -17.66
CA GLY A 228 28.45 -20.66 -18.63
C GLY A 228 28.01 -22.12 -18.66
N MET A 229 27.72 -22.67 -17.47
CA MET A 229 27.18 -24.01 -17.28
C MET A 229 25.82 -23.86 -16.59
N GLU A 230 24.76 -24.47 -17.10
CA GLU A 230 23.39 -24.32 -16.61
C GLU A 230 22.92 -25.59 -15.87
N ALA A 231 23.71 -26.65 -15.87
CA ALA A 231 23.35 -27.87 -15.17
C ALA A 231 24.55 -28.65 -14.63
N VAL A 232 24.28 -29.48 -13.64
CA VAL A 232 25.24 -30.45 -13.11
C VAL A 232 24.56 -31.77 -12.85
N ARG A 233 25.27 -32.86 -13.21
CA ARG A 233 24.95 -34.22 -12.80
C ARG A 233 26.03 -34.76 -11.87
N GLY A 234 25.61 -35.04 -10.64
CA GLY A 234 26.41 -35.61 -9.56
C GLY A 234 26.84 -37.04 -9.79
N THR A 235 27.46 -37.63 -8.77
CA THR A 235 27.84 -39.04 -8.65
C THR A 235 26.80 -39.78 -7.80
N ALA A 236 26.96 -41.10 -7.63
CA ALA A 236 26.11 -41.87 -6.72
C ALA A 236 26.49 -41.71 -5.22
N LEU A 237 27.12 -40.60 -4.84
CA LEU A 237 27.65 -40.31 -3.51
C LEU A 237 27.11 -38.95 -3.04
N GLY A 238 27.19 -38.67 -1.74
CA GLY A 238 26.70 -37.40 -1.17
C GLY A 238 27.48 -36.17 -1.66
N ASP A 239 26.99 -35.56 -2.73
CA ASP A 239 27.59 -34.45 -3.44
C ASP A 239 27.21 -33.09 -2.85
N HIS A 240 27.90 -32.04 -3.28
CA HIS A 240 27.64 -30.68 -2.84
C HIS A 240 27.57 -29.70 -4.00
N PHE A 241 26.42 -29.06 -4.19
CA PHE A 241 26.20 -28.06 -5.23
C PHE A 241 25.88 -26.69 -4.60
N THR A 242 26.47 -25.64 -5.16
CA THR A 242 26.19 -24.24 -4.81
C THR A 242 25.88 -23.45 -6.07
N GLY A 243 24.70 -22.84 -6.16
CA GLY A 243 24.18 -22.07 -7.27
C GLY A 243 24.79 -20.68 -7.42
N SER A 244 24.24 -19.88 -8.34
CA SER A 244 24.72 -18.55 -8.64
C SER A 244 23.61 -17.60 -9.07
N ALA A 245 23.45 -16.50 -8.34
CA ALA A 245 22.56 -15.40 -8.73
C ALA A 245 22.99 -14.69 -10.03
N SER A 246 24.17 -15.00 -10.59
CA SER A 246 24.60 -14.46 -11.89
C SER A 246 24.10 -15.29 -13.08
N GLN A 247 23.45 -16.43 -12.84
CA GLN A 247 22.90 -17.30 -13.86
C GLN A 247 21.39 -17.34 -13.67
N GLU A 248 20.63 -17.18 -14.75
CA GLU A 248 19.17 -17.07 -14.69
C GLU A 248 18.50 -18.37 -14.26
N TYR A 249 19.09 -19.51 -14.64
CA TYR A 249 18.56 -20.83 -14.41
C TYR A 249 19.67 -21.86 -14.19
N ILE A 250 19.55 -22.71 -13.16
CA ILE A 250 20.45 -23.85 -12.91
C ILE A 250 19.65 -25.12 -12.57
N SER A 251 19.99 -26.24 -13.21
CA SER A 251 19.39 -27.55 -12.93
C SER A 251 20.36 -28.50 -12.23
N TYR A 252 19.91 -29.10 -11.12
CA TYR A 252 20.70 -30.03 -10.31
C TYR A 252 20.13 -31.43 -10.39
N ARG A 253 20.99 -32.40 -10.73
CA ARG A 253 20.68 -33.83 -10.68
C ARG A 253 21.69 -34.54 -9.77
N GLY A 254 21.26 -34.87 -8.56
CA GLY A 254 22.07 -35.56 -7.55
C GLY A 254 22.34 -37.03 -7.88
N LEU A 255 21.32 -37.72 -8.44
CA LEU A 255 21.26 -39.20 -8.53
C LEU A 255 21.12 -39.83 -7.12
N ASP A 256 21.65 -41.03 -6.90
CA ASP A 256 21.66 -41.66 -5.56
C ASP A 256 22.70 -40.97 -4.67
N GLY A 257 22.45 -40.83 -3.38
CA GLY A 257 23.36 -40.08 -2.52
C GLY A 257 22.60 -39.31 -1.46
N ALA A 258 23.31 -38.70 -0.51
CA ALA A 258 22.69 -37.75 0.41
C ALA A 258 23.30 -36.39 0.12
N ASP A 259 22.72 -35.72 -0.87
CA ASP A 259 23.34 -34.57 -1.50
C ASP A 259 23.02 -33.28 -0.74
N THR A 260 23.81 -32.24 -1.00
CA THR A 260 23.56 -30.90 -0.47
C THR A 260 23.50 -29.92 -1.62
N ILE A 261 22.29 -29.48 -1.94
CA ILE A 261 21.99 -28.52 -3.01
C ILE A 261 21.66 -27.16 -2.38
N ILE A 262 22.51 -26.17 -2.65
CA ILE A 262 22.29 -24.79 -2.22
C ILE A 262 22.12 -23.98 -3.49
N GLY A 263 20.91 -23.60 -3.88
CA GLY A 263 20.71 -22.69 -5.01
C GLY A 263 21.02 -21.24 -4.63
N SER A 264 20.26 -20.30 -5.16
CA SER A 264 20.51 -18.87 -5.11
C SER A 264 19.21 -18.06 -5.24
N ASP A 265 19.31 -16.77 -5.56
CA ASP A 265 18.14 -15.90 -5.75
C ASP A 265 17.61 -15.95 -7.22
N SER A 266 18.19 -16.79 -8.08
CA SER A 266 17.72 -17.08 -9.44
C SER A 266 17.03 -18.44 -9.51
N TYR A 267 16.41 -18.80 -10.64
CA TYR A 267 15.62 -20.03 -10.74
C TYR A 267 16.49 -21.28 -10.63
N ASP A 268 16.38 -21.96 -9.50
CA ASP A 268 17.14 -23.17 -9.21
C ASP A 268 16.22 -24.40 -9.18
N ARG A 269 16.49 -25.38 -10.05
CA ARG A 269 15.69 -26.61 -10.19
C ARG A 269 16.36 -27.83 -9.57
N ALA A 270 15.66 -28.51 -8.67
CA ALA A 270 15.97 -29.89 -8.31
C ALA A 270 15.18 -30.85 -9.22
N ASP A 271 15.88 -31.60 -10.07
CA ASP A 271 15.27 -32.39 -11.14
C ASP A 271 15.41 -33.90 -10.88
N TYR A 272 14.30 -34.53 -10.46
CA TYR A 272 14.22 -35.98 -10.19
C TYR A 272 13.48 -36.77 -11.27
N SER A 273 13.01 -36.10 -12.34
CA SER A 273 12.19 -36.68 -13.42
C SER A 273 12.79 -37.93 -14.06
N ASN A 274 14.11 -38.07 -14.02
CA ASN A 274 14.84 -39.16 -14.67
C ASN A 274 15.42 -40.20 -13.70
N ASP A 275 15.10 -40.15 -12.40
CA ASP A 275 15.61 -41.10 -11.42
C ASP A 275 15.34 -42.56 -11.82
N GLY A 276 14.18 -42.81 -12.43
CA GLY A 276 13.80 -44.13 -12.97
C GLY A 276 14.82 -44.71 -13.95
N ASN A 277 15.43 -43.86 -14.79
CA ASN A 277 16.44 -44.27 -15.78
C ASN A 277 17.77 -44.66 -15.12
N TYR A 278 18.03 -44.18 -13.90
CA TYR A 278 19.24 -44.47 -13.13
C TYR A 278 19.02 -45.48 -12.00
N GLY A 279 17.80 -46.03 -11.87
CA GLY A 279 17.46 -47.12 -10.95
C GLY A 279 16.60 -46.74 -9.75
N GLY A 280 16.13 -45.49 -9.67
CA GLY A 280 15.12 -45.04 -8.71
C GLY A 280 13.76 -45.69 -9.00
N THR A 281 12.95 -45.92 -7.96
CA THR A 281 11.65 -46.62 -8.12
C THR A 281 10.53 -46.08 -7.24
N ALA A 282 10.81 -45.11 -6.38
CA ALA A 282 9.84 -44.46 -5.52
C ALA A 282 9.56 -43.03 -6.01
N GLY A 283 8.37 -42.51 -5.69
CA GLY A 283 8.11 -41.08 -5.80
C GLY A 283 8.86 -40.29 -4.71
N ILE A 284 9.14 -39.04 -5.01
CA ILE A 284 9.89 -38.13 -4.14
C ILE A 284 9.03 -37.61 -2.99
N ARG A 285 9.71 -37.18 -1.93
CA ARG A 285 9.12 -36.41 -0.84
C ARG A 285 9.90 -35.13 -0.59
N ALA A 286 9.50 -34.06 -1.28
CA ALA A 286 10.11 -32.75 -1.18
C ALA A 286 9.42 -31.88 -0.11
N ASN A 287 10.23 -31.27 0.75
CA ASN A 287 9.81 -30.25 1.71
C ASN A 287 10.88 -29.15 1.78
N LEU A 288 10.69 -28.09 0.97
CA LEU A 288 11.67 -27.02 0.84
C LEU A 288 11.79 -26.18 2.12
N GLY A 289 10.69 -25.98 2.85
CA GLY A 289 10.69 -25.29 4.15
C GLY A 289 11.45 -26.04 5.25
N ALA A 290 11.51 -27.37 5.16
CA ALA A 290 12.39 -28.19 6.00
C ALA A 290 13.82 -28.31 5.45
N GLY A 291 14.04 -27.85 4.21
CA GLY A 291 15.30 -27.95 3.48
C GLY A 291 15.68 -29.39 3.14
N THR A 292 14.71 -30.23 2.78
CA THR A 292 14.96 -31.65 2.49
C THR A 292 14.14 -32.19 1.33
N ILE A 293 14.75 -33.04 0.51
CA ILE A 293 14.06 -33.87 -0.49
C ILE A 293 14.48 -35.32 -0.29
N VAL A 294 13.51 -36.23 -0.22
CA VAL A 294 13.78 -37.67 -0.33
C VAL A 294 13.62 -38.05 -1.79
N ASP A 295 14.70 -38.51 -2.41
CA ASP A 295 14.79 -38.84 -3.84
C ASP A 295 14.13 -40.20 -4.18
N GLY A 296 14.13 -40.56 -5.47
CA GLY A 296 13.57 -41.82 -5.95
C GLY A 296 14.35 -43.08 -5.55
N PHE A 297 15.55 -42.91 -4.99
CA PHE A 297 16.42 -43.96 -4.43
C PHE A 297 16.18 -44.18 -2.93
N GLY A 298 15.52 -43.24 -2.26
CA GLY A 298 15.11 -43.28 -0.86
C GLY A 298 16.13 -42.67 0.11
N MET A 299 17.14 -41.97 -0.40
CA MET A 299 18.06 -41.17 0.39
C MET A 299 17.49 -39.78 0.65
N THR A 300 18.20 -38.92 1.39
CA THR A 300 17.67 -37.59 1.77
C THR A 300 18.69 -36.52 1.48
N ASP A 301 18.34 -35.69 0.51
CA ASP A 301 19.09 -34.52 0.12
C ASP A 301 18.73 -33.34 1.01
N ARG A 302 19.73 -32.48 1.23
CA ARG A 302 19.58 -31.20 1.92
C ARG A 302 19.51 -30.12 0.87
N VAL A 303 18.39 -29.41 0.83
CA VAL A 303 18.15 -28.36 -0.16
C VAL A 303 17.95 -27.01 0.51
N SER A 304 18.34 -25.95 -0.16
CA SER A 304 18.01 -24.57 0.22
C SER A 304 18.07 -23.69 -1.01
N LEU A 305 17.21 -22.66 -1.07
CA LEU A 305 17.15 -21.74 -2.22
C LEU A 305 16.86 -22.51 -3.53
N ILE A 306 15.81 -23.33 -3.51
CA ILE A 306 15.33 -24.08 -4.68
C ILE A 306 13.93 -23.57 -4.97
N ASP A 307 13.66 -23.22 -6.22
CA ASP A 307 12.38 -22.64 -6.64
C ASP A 307 11.56 -23.65 -7.42
N GLU A 308 12.22 -24.61 -8.07
CA GLU A 308 11.57 -25.58 -8.94
C GLU A 308 11.90 -27.01 -8.54
N VAL A 309 10.87 -27.86 -8.48
CA VAL A 309 11.02 -29.30 -8.21
C VAL A 309 10.21 -30.07 -9.23
N TYR A 310 10.90 -30.96 -9.95
CA TYR A 310 10.27 -31.90 -10.85
C TYR A 310 10.21 -33.27 -10.16
N GLY A 311 9.00 -33.81 -10.10
CA GLY A 311 8.67 -35.13 -9.58
C GLY A 311 9.17 -36.28 -10.44
N THR A 312 8.59 -37.45 -10.25
CA THR A 312 8.84 -38.70 -10.97
C THR A 312 7.51 -39.22 -11.50
N ASP A 313 7.53 -40.21 -12.39
CA ASP A 313 6.29 -40.89 -12.86
C ASP A 313 5.57 -41.76 -11.79
N ALA A 314 5.83 -41.53 -10.50
CA ALA A 314 5.26 -42.24 -9.37
C ALA A 314 4.70 -41.24 -8.35
N ASN A 315 3.76 -41.70 -7.51
CA ASN A 315 3.09 -40.81 -6.56
C ASN A 315 4.05 -39.97 -5.68
N ASP A 316 4.01 -38.66 -5.90
CA ASP A 316 4.90 -37.69 -5.30
C ASP A 316 4.23 -36.87 -4.20
N SER A 317 5.07 -36.33 -3.31
CA SER A 317 4.66 -35.36 -2.32
C SER A 317 5.63 -34.18 -2.34
N ILE A 318 5.19 -33.06 -2.91
CA ILE A 318 5.99 -31.86 -3.12
C ILE A 318 5.38 -30.70 -2.35
N SER A 319 6.17 -30.01 -1.52
CA SER A 319 5.69 -28.88 -0.73
C SER A 319 6.79 -27.84 -0.49
N ALA A 320 6.48 -26.56 -0.68
CA ALA A 320 7.42 -25.51 -0.28
C ALA A 320 7.39 -25.27 1.25
N GLY A 321 6.32 -25.67 1.95
CA GLY A 321 6.26 -25.59 3.41
C GLY A 321 6.21 -24.14 3.91
N SER A 322 7.25 -23.69 4.60
CA SER A 322 7.42 -22.28 5.05
C SER A 322 8.38 -21.48 4.17
N TYR A 323 8.74 -22.01 3.00
CA TYR A 323 9.46 -21.29 1.97
C TYR A 323 8.49 -20.25 1.37
N GLY A 324 8.91 -18.99 1.31
CA GLY A 324 8.02 -17.84 1.10
C GLY A 324 8.28 -17.08 -0.20
N SER A 325 8.74 -17.78 -1.22
CA SER A 325 8.94 -17.27 -2.58
C SER A 325 8.16 -18.14 -3.55
N ASP A 326 7.84 -17.58 -4.71
CA ASP A 326 7.15 -18.25 -5.81
C ASP A 326 7.85 -19.56 -6.18
N VAL A 327 7.09 -20.66 -6.23
CA VAL A 327 7.61 -21.98 -6.62
C VAL A 327 6.96 -22.51 -7.88
N ARG A 328 7.69 -23.41 -8.56
CA ARG A 328 7.21 -24.18 -9.71
C ARG A 328 7.31 -25.66 -9.43
N PHE A 329 6.18 -26.33 -9.29
CA PHE A 329 6.16 -27.78 -9.01
C PHE A 329 5.39 -28.55 -10.05
N ARG A 330 5.92 -29.72 -10.39
CA ARG A 330 5.31 -30.65 -11.33
C ARG A 330 5.34 -32.07 -10.76
N GLY A 331 4.18 -32.71 -10.71
CA GLY A 331 4.02 -34.12 -10.33
C GLY A 331 4.49 -35.11 -11.40
N GLU A 332 4.21 -34.82 -12.68
CA GLU A 332 4.34 -35.75 -13.81
C GLU A 332 3.22 -36.82 -13.76
N ASP A 333 3.47 -38.09 -14.05
CA ASP A 333 2.46 -39.14 -13.91
C ASP A 333 2.31 -39.55 -12.43
N GLY A 334 1.10 -39.75 -11.92
CA GLY A 334 1.00 -40.09 -10.51
C GLY A 334 -0.38 -40.05 -9.88
N ASN A 335 -0.40 -39.91 -8.57
CA ASN A 335 -1.54 -39.34 -7.83
C ASN A 335 -0.87 -38.52 -6.75
N ASP A 336 -0.62 -37.27 -7.08
CA ASP A 336 0.40 -36.46 -6.47
C ASP A 336 -0.23 -35.49 -5.48
N THR A 337 0.59 -35.07 -4.52
CA THR A 337 0.22 -34.01 -3.59
C THR A 337 1.20 -32.87 -3.70
N VAL A 338 0.75 -31.77 -4.31
CA VAL A 338 1.56 -30.58 -4.60
C VAL A 338 1.06 -29.41 -3.78
N ARG A 339 1.96 -28.69 -3.10
CA ARG A 339 1.63 -27.53 -2.25
C ARG A 339 2.58 -26.35 -2.42
N GLY A 340 2.06 -25.24 -2.94
CA GLY A 340 2.75 -23.99 -3.23
C GLY A 340 3.34 -23.34 -1.98
N GLY A 341 2.55 -22.67 -1.14
CA GLY A 341 3.01 -22.11 0.13
C GLY A 341 2.72 -20.62 0.24
N ALA A 342 3.73 -19.76 0.12
CA ALA A 342 3.50 -18.33 0.02
C ALA A 342 4.28 -17.80 -1.17
N GLY A 343 3.65 -16.96 -1.99
CA GLY A 343 4.18 -16.53 -3.29
C GLY A 343 3.15 -16.80 -4.39
N ASP A 344 3.41 -16.29 -5.58
CA ASP A 344 2.54 -16.51 -6.75
C ASP A 344 2.99 -17.81 -7.46
N ASP A 345 2.45 -18.94 -7.04
CA ASP A 345 2.99 -20.25 -7.37
C ASP A 345 2.44 -20.81 -8.70
N ARG A 346 3.20 -21.73 -9.32
CA ARG A 346 2.74 -22.52 -10.48
C ARG A 346 2.81 -24.01 -10.17
N LEU A 347 1.66 -24.66 -10.10
CA LEU A 347 1.53 -26.03 -9.64
C LEU A 347 0.80 -26.89 -10.68
N GLU A 348 1.46 -27.94 -11.15
CA GLU A 348 0.94 -28.89 -12.14
C GLU A 348 0.87 -30.30 -11.52
N GLY A 349 -0.31 -30.93 -11.59
CA GLY A 349 -0.54 -32.32 -11.18
C GLY A 349 0.06 -33.28 -12.20
N GLY A 350 -0.55 -33.35 -13.37
CA GLY A 350 -0.17 -34.21 -14.49
C GLY A 350 -1.21 -35.30 -14.71
N ASP A 351 -0.81 -36.48 -15.15
CA ASP A 351 -1.75 -37.59 -15.33
C ASP A 351 -2.02 -38.26 -13.97
N GLY A 352 -3.24 -38.23 -13.43
CA GLY A 352 -3.47 -38.80 -12.09
C GLY A 352 -4.78 -38.39 -11.42
N ASN A 353 -5.00 -38.74 -10.16
CA ASN A 353 -6.00 -38.01 -9.34
C ASN A 353 -5.23 -37.22 -8.29
N ASP A 354 -5.01 -35.96 -8.59
CA ASP A 354 -4.04 -35.13 -7.90
C ASP A 354 -4.68 -34.21 -6.88
N ARG A 355 -3.86 -33.80 -5.92
CA ARG A 355 -4.26 -32.84 -4.89
C ARG A 355 -3.29 -31.66 -4.89
N ILE A 356 -3.78 -30.53 -5.36
CA ILE A 356 -3.00 -29.31 -5.56
C ILE A 356 -3.51 -28.21 -4.61
N ILE A 357 -2.60 -27.53 -3.92
CA ILE A 357 -2.92 -26.49 -2.92
C ILE A 357 -2.01 -25.28 -3.11
N GLY A 358 -2.57 -24.11 -3.45
CA GLY A 358 -1.83 -22.85 -3.63
C GLY A 358 -1.34 -22.27 -2.30
N ASN A 359 -2.28 -21.91 -1.41
CA ASN A 359 -2.15 -21.27 -0.10
C ASN A 359 -2.17 -19.73 -0.11
N ASN A 360 -1.05 -19.01 -0.21
CA ASN A 360 -1.06 -17.53 -0.16
C ASN A 360 -0.36 -16.98 -1.41
N GLY A 361 -1.00 -16.07 -2.13
CA GLY A 361 -0.49 -15.47 -3.36
C GLY A 361 -1.43 -15.76 -4.52
N ASN A 362 -1.11 -15.23 -5.70
CA ASN A 362 -1.92 -15.39 -6.90
C ASN A 362 -1.45 -16.64 -7.67
N ASP A 363 -2.01 -17.80 -7.30
CA ASP A 363 -1.49 -19.09 -7.73
C ASP A 363 -2.10 -19.56 -9.07
N ARG A 364 -1.35 -20.38 -9.81
CA ARG A 364 -1.84 -21.10 -11.00
C ARG A 364 -1.82 -22.60 -10.74
N LEU A 365 -2.99 -23.22 -10.71
CA LEU A 365 -3.19 -24.64 -10.42
C LEU A 365 -3.79 -25.34 -11.64
N HIS A 366 -3.14 -26.42 -12.10
CA HIS A 366 -3.62 -27.24 -13.21
C HIS A 366 -3.69 -28.72 -12.83
N GLY A 367 -4.89 -29.31 -12.91
CA GLY A 367 -5.13 -30.73 -12.63
C GLY A 367 -4.70 -31.67 -13.76
N ASP A 368 -4.90 -31.27 -15.02
CA ASP A 368 -4.68 -32.08 -16.23
C ASP A 368 -5.68 -33.26 -16.35
N ASP A 369 -5.25 -34.49 -16.61
CA ASP A 369 -6.14 -35.65 -16.84
C ASP A 369 -6.37 -36.39 -15.52
N GLY A 370 -7.60 -36.39 -14.98
CA GLY A 370 -7.77 -36.90 -13.62
C GLY A 370 -9.15 -36.87 -12.99
N ASN A 371 -9.22 -36.94 -11.66
CA ASN A 371 -10.36 -36.40 -10.90
C ASN A 371 -9.74 -35.63 -9.75
N ASP A 372 -9.44 -34.38 -10.01
CA ASP A 372 -8.45 -33.65 -9.25
C ASP A 372 -9.10 -32.82 -8.14
N THR A 373 -8.31 -32.46 -7.14
CA THR A 373 -8.71 -31.54 -6.09
C THR A 373 -7.78 -30.35 -6.05
N LEU A 374 -8.25 -29.22 -6.54
CA LEU A 374 -7.53 -27.94 -6.57
C LEU A 374 -8.08 -27.05 -5.46
N ILE A 375 -7.19 -26.48 -4.65
CA ILE A 375 -7.52 -25.53 -3.59
C ILE A 375 -6.63 -24.31 -3.80
N GLY A 376 -7.20 -23.17 -4.17
CA GLY A 376 -6.48 -21.92 -4.41
C GLY A 376 -5.85 -21.42 -3.11
N GLY A 377 -6.59 -20.65 -2.33
CA GLY A 377 -6.10 -20.15 -1.05
C GLY A 377 -6.48 -18.70 -0.85
N ASN A 378 -5.56 -17.90 -0.31
CA ASN A 378 -5.67 -16.45 -0.26
C ASN A 378 -4.93 -15.87 -1.46
N GLY A 379 -5.52 -14.92 -2.16
CA GLY A 379 -4.98 -14.34 -3.38
C GLY A 379 -6.00 -14.44 -4.50
N ARG A 380 -5.60 -14.06 -5.70
CA ARG A 380 -6.36 -14.20 -6.94
C ARG A 380 -5.84 -15.41 -7.72
N ASP A 381 -6.48 -16.55 -7.54
CA ASP A 381 -5.99 -17.83 -8.05
C ASP A 381 -6.61 -18.20 -9.41
N ASN A 382 -5.88 -18.97 -10.21
CA ASN A 382 -6.36 -19.58 -11.46
C ASN A 382 -6.44 -21.10 -11.30
N LEU A 383 -7.65 -21.65 -11.26
CA LEU A 383 -7.89 -23.08 -11.07
C LEU A 383 -8.42 -23.69 -12.36
N ARG A 384 -7.66 -24.62 -12.93
CA ARG A 384 -8.00 -25.37 -14.14
C ARG A 384 -8.12 -26.86 -13.83
N GLY A 385 -9.34 -27.40 -13.85
CA GLY A 385 -9.62 -28.80 -13.53
C GLY A 385 -9.00 -29.73 -14.56
N GLY A 386 -9.46 -29.62 -15.81
CA GLY A 386 -8.95 -30.42 -16.92
C GLY A 386 -9.97 -31.45 -17.36
N ALA A 387 -9.56 -32.71 -17.54
CA ALA A 387 -10.47 -33.78 -17.94
C ALA A 387 -10.81 -34.70 -16.76
N GLY A 388 -12.10 -34.86 -16.46
CA GLY A 388 -12.61 -35.77 -15.44
C GLY A 388 -13.55 -35.06 -14.46
N ASN A 389 -13.83 -35.63 -13.28
CA ASN A 389 -14.78 -35.02 -12.34
C ASN A 389 -14.02 -34.34 -11.21
N ASP A 390 -13.82 -33.05 -11.36
CA ASP A 390 -12.88 -32.29 -10.55
C ASP A 390 -13.58 -31.56 -9.40
N ARG A 391 -12.78 -31.27 -8.38
CA ARG A 391 -13.18 -30.45 -7.23
C ARG A 391 -12.29 -29.22 -7.16
N LEU A 392 -12.88 -28.06 -7.45
CA LEU A 392 -12.20 -26.77 -7.45
C LEU A 392 -12.71 -25.94 -6.26
N ASP A 393 -11.80 -25.58 -5.34
CA ASP A 393 -12.10 -24.91 -4.08
C ASP A 393 -11.41 -23.54 -4.04
N ALA A 394 -12.21 -22.52 -4.40
CA ALA A 394 -11.90 -21.09 -4.41
C ALA A 394 -12.52 -20.38 -3.20
N SER A 395 -12.69 -21.11 -2.07
CA SER A 395 -13.32 -20.57 -0.86
C SER A 395 -12.31 -20.08 0.20
N GLY A 396 -11.01 -20.13 -0.10
CA GLY A 396 -9.97 -19.48 0.71
C GLY A 396 -10.00 -17.95 0.55
N GLY A 397 -9.20 -17.20 1.32
CA GLY A 397 -9.10 -15.74 1.15
C GLY A 397 -9.92 -14.90 2.14
N ASN A 398 -9.50 -13.65 2.35
CA ASN A 398 -10.38 -12.59 2.84
C ASN A 398 -10.59 -11.56 1.71
N ALA A 399 -11.59 -10.69 1.85
CA ALA A 399 -11.95 -9.76 0.79
C ALA A 399 -10.81 -8.84 0.31
N ALA A 400 -9.92 -8.44 1.23
CA ALA A 400 -8.83 -7.53 0.93
C ALA A 400 -7.66 -8.21 0.19
N SER A 401 -7.62 -9.55 0.14
CA SER A 401 -6.54 -10.29 -0.52
C SER A 401 -6.86 -10.75 -1.94
N GLN A 402 -8.07 -10.48 -2.47
CA GLN A 402 -8.54 -11.10 -3.71
C GLN A 402 -8.57 -10.20 -4.95
N GLU A 403 -8.42 -8.86 -4.84
CA GLU A 403 -8.30 -7.91 -5.97
C GLU A 403 -9.06 -8.34 -7.26
N GLY A 404 -10.35 -8.68 -7.13
CA GLY A 404 -11.16 -9.17 -8.26
C GLY A 404 -11.29 -10.69 -8.46
N GLY A 405 -11.13 -11.52 -7.41
CA GLY A 405 -11.67 -12.89 -7.33
C GLY A 405 -10.94 -14.00 -8.11
N ASP A 406 -11.12 -15.26 -7.68
CA ASP A 406 -10.48 -16.42 -8.33
C ASP A 406 -11.09 -16.72 -9.70
N TYR A 407 -10.24 -17.06 -10.68
CA TYR A 407 -10.62 -17.49 -12.02
C TYR A 407 -10.70 -19.01 -12.13
N ILE A 408 -11.86 -19.52 -12.57
CA ILE A 408 -12.13 -20.97 -12.57
C ILE A 408 -12.52 -21.47 -13.97
N GLU A 409 -11.75 -22.42 -14.48
CA GLU A 409 -12.07 -23.22 -15.68
C GLU A 409 -12.23 -24.70 -15.25
N PRO A 410 -13.47 -25.20 -15.05
CA PRO A 410 -13.68 -26.56 -14.57
C PRO A 410 -13.22 -27.64 -15.56
N GLY A 411 -13.47 -27.44 -16.86
CA GLY A 411 -13.05 -28.38 -17.90
C GLY A 411 -14.15 -29.39 -18.28
N LEU A 412 -13.76 -30.61 -18.67
CA LEU A 412 -14.67 -31.65 -19.14
C LEU A 412 -15.04 -32.61 -18.02
N GLY A 413 -16.26 -32.54 -17.49
CA GLY A 413 -16.55 -33.31 -16.29
C GLY A 413 -17.95 -33.19 -15.74
N SER A 414 -18.14 -33.77 -14.55
CA SER A 414 -19.21 -33.39 -13.62
C SER A 414 -18.54 -32.81 -12.39
N ASP A 415 -18.35 -31.50 -12.41
CA ASP A 415 -17.43 -30.81 -11.52
C ASP A 415 -18.14 -30.20 -10.31
N THR A 416 -17.39 -30.08 -9.22
CA THR A 416 -17.85 -29.44 -7.98
C THR A 416 -17.00 -28.22 -7.69
N ILE A 417 -17.63 -27.06 -7.75
CA ILE A 417 -16.97 -25.77 -7.55
C ILE A 417 -17.46 -25.14 -6.24
N LEU A 418 -16.54 -24.71 -5.39
CA LEU A 418 -16.85 -23.98 -4.15
C LEU A 418 -16.21 -22.59 -4.16
N GLY A 419 -17.01 -21.55 -3.97
CA GLY A 419 -16.55 -20.16 -3.80
C GLY A 419 -16.71 -19.64 -2.37
N HIS A 420 -16.39 -18.36 -2.18
CA HIS A 420 -16.30 -17.72 -0.86
C HIS A 420 -17.64 -17.18 -0.34
N ALA A 421 -18.00 -17.53 0.91
CA ALA A 421 -19.27 -17.14 1.52
C ALA A 421 -19.27 -15.77 2.24
N GLY A 422 -18.11 -15.11 2.40
CA GLY A 422 -17.97 -13.86 3.18
C GLY A 422 -17.74 -12.59 2.36
N LEU A 423 -17.54 -12.71 1.04
CA LEU A 423 -17.17 -11.61 0.13
C LEU A 423 -18.38 -10.89 -0.48
N TRP A 424 -19.58 -11.26 -0.04
CA TRP A 424 -20.86 -10.73 -0.46
C TRP A 424 -21.05 -9.22 -0.20
N ALA A 425 -20.14 -8.57 0.52
CA ALA A 425 -20.29 -7.19 0.98
C ALA A 425 -19.62 -6.14 0.09
N THR A 426 -18.68 -6.53 -0.79
CA THR A 426 -17.85 -5.59 -1.57
C THR A 426 -17.95 -5.76 -3.08
N GLY A 427 -18.60 -6.82 -3.59
CA GLY A 427 -18.71 -7.04 -5.04
C GLY A 427 -17.44 -7.60 -5.69
N GLU A 428 -16.59 -8.31 -4.93
CA GLU A 428 -15.38 -8.96 -5.45
C GLU A 428 -15.49 -10.49 -5.33
N GLY A 429 -16.52 -11.08 -5.96
CA GLY A 429 -16.74 -12.53 -5.97
C GLY A 429 -15.79 -13.27 -6.92
N ASN A 430 -15.83 -14.60 -6.92
CA ASN A 430 -15.08 -15.43 -7.88
C ASN A 430 -15.70 -15.37 -9.29
N ASP A 431 -14.84 -15.44 -10.30
CA ASP A 431 -15.19 -15.36 -11.72
C ASP A 431 -15.35 -16.78 -12.31
N LEU A 432 -16.55 -17.12 -12.78
CA LEU A 432 -16.82 -18.42 -13.42
C LEU A 432 -16.95 -18.26 -14.94
N SER A 433 -16.03 -18.88 -15.68
CA SER A 433 -16.02 -18.87 -17.15
C SER A 433 -16.27 -20.26 -17.73
N TRP A 434 -17.17 -20.34 -18.71
CA TRP A 434 -17.44 -21.54 -19.48
C TRP A 434 -17.04 -21.36 -20.94
N ARG A 435 -16.26 -22.30 -21.50
CA ARG A 435 -15.92 -22.30 -22.94
C ARG A 435 -16.30 -23.64 -23.58
N ASP A 436 -17.36 -23.66 -24.38
CA ASP A 436 -17.72 -24.83 -25.20
C ASP A 436 -16.83 -24.87 -26.46
N VAL A 437 -16.14 -25.99 -26.68
CA VAL A 437 -15.14 -26.15 -27.76
C VAL A 437 -15.73 -26.77 -29.06
N GLY A 438 -17.05 -26.72 -29.26
CA GLY A 438 -17.65 -27.00 -30.58
C GLY A 438 -18.94 -27.82 -30.59
N GLY A 439 -19.78 -27.69 -29.57
CA GLY A 439 -21.16 -28.16 -29.56
C GLY A 439 -22.11 -27.39 -30.49
N VAL A 440 -23.34 -27.89 -30.61
CA VAL A 440 -24.51 -27.12 -31.06
C VAL A 440 -25.51 -27.22 -29.93
N GLY A 441 -25.50 -26.25 -29.02
CA GLY A 441 -26.43 -26.17 -27.89
C GLY A 441 -25.87 -25.34 -26.73
N GLY A 442 -26.53 -24.23 -26.41
CA GLY A 442 -26.10 -23.31 -25.36
C GLY A 442 -26.17 -23.86 -23.93
N LEU A 443 -25.59 -23.08 -23.04
CA LEU A 443 -25.40 -23.31 -21.62
C LEU A 443 -26.62 -22.83 -20.82
N VAL A 444 -27.04 -23.64 -19.84
CA VAL A 444 -28.03 -23.23 -18.85
C VAL A 444 -27.35 -23.07 -17.51
N ILE A 445 -27.29 -21.85 -17.00
CA ILE A 445 -26.81 -21.54 -15.64
C ILE A 445 -28.01 -21.18 -14.79
N SER A 446 -28.13 -21.81 -13.62
CA SER A 446 -29.19 -21.50 -12.66
C SER A 446 -28.61 -21.33 -11.28
N VAL A 447 -28.72 -20.14 -10.72
CA VAL A 447 -28.28 -19.77 -9.38
C VAL A 447 -29.46 -19.90 -8.41
N GLY A 448 -29.29 -20.68 -7.36
CA GLY A 448 -30.28 -20.83 -6.30
C GLY A 448 -30.06 -19.83 -5.17
N ALA A 449 -31.11 -19.58 -4.37
CA ALA A 449 -31.22 -18.54 -3.33
C ALA A 449 -30.16 -18.52 -2.20
N ASN A 450 -29.12 -19.35 -2.24
CA ASN A 450 -27.98 -19.28 -1.32
C ASN A 450 -26.66 -19.14 -2.09
N GLY A 451 -26.68 -18.54 -3.27
CA GLY A 451 -25.57 -18.55 -4.24
C GLY A 451 -25.23 -19.94 -4.79
N THR A 452 -26.02 -20.99 -4.51
CA THR A 452 -25.75 -22.37 -4.96
C THR A 452 -26.48 -22.68 -6.25
N GLY A 453 -25.78 -23.12 -7.29
CA GLY A 453 -26.37 -23.34 -8.60
C GLY A 453 -25.86 -24.56 -9.35
N THR A 454 -26.40 -24.73 -10.56
CA THR A 454 -25.98 -25.76 -11.50
C THR A 454 -25.79 -25.19 -12.89
N ALA A 455 -24.75 -25.65 -13.58
CA ALA A 455 -24.52 -25.39 -15.00
C ALA A 455 -24.75 -26.68 -15.79
N VAL A 456 -25.37 -26.57 -16.97
CA VAL A 456 -25.67 -27.72 -17.84
C VAL A 456 -25.45 -27.33 -19.30
N SER A 457 -24.56 -28.04 -20.00
CA SER A 457 -24.36 -27.87 -21.45
C SER A 457 -25.50 -28.49 -22.27
N GLY A 458 -25.89 -27.83 -23.37
CA GLY A 458 -26.95 -28.26 -24.28
C GLY A 458 -26.65 -29.53 -25.08
N VAL A 459 -25.43 -30.07 -25.02
CA VAL A 459 -25.06 -31.32 -25.69
C VAL A 459 -25.60 -32.53 -24.91
N ALA A 460 -26.44 -33.34 -25.58
CA ALA A 460 -26.98 -34.57 -24.99
C ALA A 460 -25.86 -35.56 -24.60
N GLY A 461 -25.46 -35.57 -23.32
CA GLY A 461 -24.47 -36.47 -22.75
C GLY A 461 -23.26 -35.81 -22.09
N ALA A 462 -23.09 -34.49 -22.20
CA ALA A 462 -22.22 -33.72 -21.30
C ALA A 462 -22.98 -33.42 -20.00
N VAL A 463 -22.26 -33.38 -18.89
CA VAL A 463 -22.76 -33.65 -17.53
C VAL A 463 -23.21 -32.38 -16.82
N ASN A 464 -23.80 -32.53 -15.62
CA ASN A 464 -24.26 -31.41 -14.80
C ASN A 464 -23.14 -31.00 -13.83
N ASP A 465 -22.90 -29.71 -13.74
CA ASP A 465 -21.92 -29.14 -12.82
C ASP A 465 -22.62 -28.38 -11.70
N SER A 466 -21.99 -28.33 -10.53
CA SER A 466 -22.55 -27.65 -9.35
C SER A 466 -21.58 -26.62 -8.79
N PHE A 467 -22.11 -25.45 -8.46
CA PHE A 467 -21.34 -24.34 -7.92
C PHE A 467 -22.02 -23.74 -6.69
N SER A 468 -21.26 -23.04 -5.84
CA SER A 468 -21.78 -22.30 -4.69
C SER A 468 -21.01 -21.02 -4.44
N TYR A 469 -21.73 -19.91 -4.25
CA TYR A 469 -21.24 -18.58 -3.89
C TYR A 469 -20.45 -17.88 -5.01
N PHE A 470 -21.08 -17.73 -6.18
CA PHE A 470 -20.54 -17.05 -7.38
C PHE A 470 -21.47 -15.90 -7.80
N HIS A 471 -20.88 -14.81 -8.30
CA HIS A 471 -21.61 -13.58 -8.65
C HIS A 471 -21.35 -13.13 -10.09
N LEU A 472 -20.25 -13.55 -10.71
CA LEU A 472 -19.91 -13.24 -12.11
C LEU A 472 -19.96 -14.51 -12.97
N PHE A 473 -20.73 -14.48 -14.05
CA PHE A 473 -20.91 -15.61 -14.94
C PHE A 473 -20.73 -15.21 -16.40
N PHE A 474 -19.90 -15.95 -17.12
CA PHE A 474 -19.73 -15.80 -18.56
C PHE A 474 -20.27 -17.02 -19.34
N GLY A 475 -21.03 -16.72 -20.39
CA GLY A 475 -21.68 -17.67 -21.29
C GLY A 475 -20.76 -18.33 -22.31
N SER A 476 -21.38 -18.94 -23.32
CA SER A 476 -20.76 -19.59 -24.46
C SER A 476 -20.98 -18.76 -25.75
N GLN A 477 -20.69 -19.32 -26.93
CA GLN A 477 -21.00 -18.68 -28.22
C GLN A 477 -22.37 -19.08 -28.80
N ASP A 478 -23.19 -19.77 -28.01
CA ASP A 478 -24.52 -20.28 -28.39
C ASP A 478 -25.61 -19.58 -27.55
N ASP A 479 -26.89 -19.71 -27.95
CA ASP A 479 -28.02 -19.14 -27.19
C ASP A 479 -28.10 -19.71 -25.76
N ASP A 480 -27.80 -18.89 -24.75
CA ASP A 480 -27.72 -19.27 -23.33
C ASP A 480 -28.95 -18.85 -22.51
N LEU A 481 -29.15 -19.51 -21.36
CA LEU A 481 -30.18 -19.14 -20.36
C LEU A 481 -29.56 -19.00 -18.97
N PHE A 482 -29.62 -17.78 -18.43
CA PHE A 482 -29.17 -17.43 -17.10
C PHE A 482 -30.37 -17.14 -16.19
N ASN A 483 -30.45 -17.83 -15.05
CA ASN A 483 -31.42 -17.55 -13.99
C ASN A 483 -30.66 -17.15 -12.72
N GLY A 484 -30.71 -15.86 -12.37
CA GLY A 484 -30.25 -15.27 -11.12
C GLY A 484 -31.15 -15.59 -9.93
N SER A 485 -30.78 -15.12 -8.74
CA SER A 485 -31.42 -15.50 -7.48
C SER A 485 -32.38 -14.42 -6.92
N ASP A 486 -33.18 -14.77 -5.90
CA ASP A 486 -34.13 -13.83 -5.27
C ASP A 486 -33.54 -13.05 -4.06
N GLU A 487 -32.30 -13.32 -3.65
CA GLU A 487 -31.75 -12.88 -2.35
C GLU A 487 -30.35 -12.24 -2.40
N ASP A 488 -29.67 -12.23 -3.54
CA ASP A 488 -28.27 -11.79 -3.62
C ASP A 488 -28.13 -10.26 -3.79
N ARG A 489 -27.02 -9.70 -3.28
CA ARG A 489 -26.79 -8.24 -3.29
C ARG A 489 -26.21 -7.73 -4.60
N TRP A 490 -25.52 -8.58 -5.37
CA TRP A 490 -24.98 -8.26 -6.69
C TRP A 490 -24.75 -9.53 -7.51
N GLU A 491 -25.22 -9.54 -8.77
CA GLU A 491 -24.99 -10.61 -9.75
C GLU A 491 -24.71 -9.96 -11.12
N ALA A 492 -23.82 -10.55 -11.93
CA ALA A 492 -23.46 -10.02 -13.25
C ALA A 492 -23.29 -11.13 -14.29
N TRP A 493 -23.71 -10.84 -15.54
CA TRP A 493 -23.69 -11.81 -16.65
C TRP A 493 -23.16 -11.21 -17.94
N GLY A 494 -22.24 -11.93 -18.59
CA GLY A 494 -21.81 -11.69 -19.98
C GLY A 494 -22.19 -12.88 -20.88
N GLY A 495 -22.97 -12.62 -21.93
CA GLY A 495 -23.50 -13.65 -22.84
C GLY A 495 -22.57 -14.05 -23.99
N PHE A 496 -21.57 -13.21 -24.31
CA PHE A 496 -20.77 -13.28 -25.53
C PHE A 496 -21.61 -13.21 -26.82
N ALA A 497 -21.81 -14.33 -27.52
CA ALA A 497 -22.51 -14.34 -28.80
C ALA A 497 -23.70 -15.28 -28.72
N GLY A 498 -24.87 -14.87 -29.23
CA GLY A 498 -26.06 -15.70 -29.12
C GLY A 498 -27.34 -14.88 -29.18
N ASN A 499 -28.44 -15.44 -28.70
CA ASN A 499 -29.63 -14.68 -28.33
C ASN A 499 -29.99 -15.10 -26.92
N ASP A 500 -29.40 -14.43 -25.95
CA ASP A 500 -29.38 -14.92 -24.58
C ASP A 500 -30.62 -14.47 -23.81
N THR A 501 -30.94 -15.23 -22.77
CA THR A 501 -32.04 -14.88 -21.86
C THR A 501 -31.53 -14.82 -20.44
N ILE A 502 -31.60 -13.63 -19.84
CA ILE A 502 -31.08 -13.34 -18.50
C ILE A 502 -32.22 -12.94 -17.57
N HIS A 503 -32.35 -13.62 -16.43
CA HIS A 503 -33.34 -13.31 -15.41
C HIS A 503 -32.62 -13.00 -14.09
N GLY A 504 -32.31 -11.74 -13.78
CA GLY A 504 -31.60 -11.38 -12.54
C GLY A 504 -32.41 -11.62 -11.27
N ASN A 505 -33.73 -11.47 -11.36
CA ASN A 505 -34.69 -11.66 -10.26
C ASN A 505 -34.58 -10.62 -9.15
N GLY A 506 -33.96 -10.90 -8.00
CA GLY A 506 -33.98 -10.03 -6.83
C GLY A 506 -32.58 -9.69 -6.34
N GLY A 507 -32.18 -8.43 -6.47
CA GLY A 507 -30.84 -7.99 -6.09
C GLY A 507 -30.50 -6.65 -6.73
N TYR A 508 -29.20 -6.40 -6.92
CA TYR A 508 -28.70 -5.39 -7.85
C TYR A 508 -27.98 -6.15 -8.97
N ASP A 509 -28.53 -6.15 -10.16
CA ASP A 509 -28.17 -7.10 -11.20
C ASP A 509 -27.60 -6.36 -12.43
N GLU A 510 -26.47 -6.84 -12.98
CA GLU A 510 -25.70 -6.14 -14.02
C GLU A 510 -25.52 -6.95 -15.31
N LEU A 511 -25.70 -6.30 -16.47
CA LEU A 511 -25.31 -6.84 -17.78
C LEU A 511 -23.88 -6.40 -18.13
N LEU A 512 -23.08 -7.33 -18.65
CA LEU A 512 -21.69 -7.07 -19.07
C LEU A 512 -21.55 -7.30 -20.57
N TYR A 513 -21.26 -6.22 -21.28
CA TYR A 513 -20.99 -6.22 -22.73
C TYR A 513 -19.57 -5.73 -23.07
N ASP A 514 -18.79 -5.31 -22.08
CA ASP A 514 -17.46 -4.72 -22.25
C ASP A 514 -16.43 -5.68 -22.87
N ASP A 515 -16.47 -6.95 -22.48
CA ASP A 515 -15.51 -7.96 -22.95
C ASP A 515 -15.81 -8.48 -24.37
N GLU A 516 -16.98 -8.14 -24.96
CA GLU A 516 -17.38 -8.67 -26.27
C GLU A 516 -16.50 -8.19 -27.43
N PHE A 517 -15.83 -7.04 -27.27
CA PHE A 517 -14.92 -6.51 -28.29
C PHE A 517 -13.67 -7.37 -28.43
N ASP A 518 -13.07 -7.80 -27.32
CA ASP A 518 -11.86 -8.63 -27.31
C ASP A 518 -12.11 -10.00 -27.98
N ASP A 519 -13.37 -10.45 -27.98
CA ASP A 519 -13.82 -11.67 -28.65
C ASP A 519 -14.37 -11.45 -30.08
N GLY A 520 -14.26 -10.23 -30.61
CA GLY A 520 -14.46 -9.91 -32.03
C GLY A 520 -15.80 -9.23 -32.39
N GLY A 521 -16.53 -8.70 -31.40
CA GLY A 521 -17.64 -7.76 -31.60
C GLY A 521 -17.18 -6.49 -32.33
N THR A 522 -18.07 -5.84 -33.08
CA THR A 522 -17.68 -4.66 -33.92
C THR A 522 -18.67 -3.50 -33.90
N ALA A 523 -19.66 -3.52 -33.01
CA ALA A 523 -20.70 -2.50 -32.94
C ALA A 523 -21.05 -2.20 -31.48
N GLY A 524 -21.46 -0.96 -31.22
CA GLY A 524 -22.03 -0.59 -29.94
C GLY A 524 -23.39 -1.26 -29.68
N VAL A 525 -23.65 -1.52 -28.41
CA VAL A 525 -24.85 -2.15 -27.87
C VAL A 525 -26.03 -1.18 -27.76
N VAL A 526 -27.22 -1.76 -27.84
CA VAL A 526 -28.46 -1.04 -27.58
C VAL A 526 -29.19 -1.72 -26.43
N VAL A 527 -29.21 -1.07 -25.27
CA VAL A 527 -29.81 -1.61 -24.05
C VAL A 527 -31.04 -0.81 -23.69
N ASN A 528 -32.19 -1.48 -23.58
CA ASN A 528 -33.45 -0.82 -23.28
C ASN A 528 -34.14 -1.47 -22.09
N PHE A 529 -33.93 -0.89 -20.91
CA PHE A 529 -34.52 -1.29 -19.64
C PHE A 529 -36.04 -1.18 -19.62
N ALA A 530 -36.63 -0.31 -20.46
CA ALA A 530 -38.09 -0.20 -20.56
C ALA A 530 -38.73 -1.38 -21.31
N THR A 531 -37.96 -2.05 -22.18
CA THR A 531 -38.43 -3.24 -22.92
C THR A 531 -37.86 -4.56 -22.42
N GLY A 532 -36.74 -4.54 -21.68
CA GLY A 532 -36.00 -5.73 -21.29
C GLY A 532 -35.32 -6.42 -22.48
N ILE A 533 -34.80 -5.63 -23.42
CA ILE A 533 -34.16 -6.13 -24.65
C ILE A 533 -32.82 -5.43 -24.80
N ALA A 534 -31.78 -6.21 -25.09
CA ALA A 534 -30.47 -5.73 -25.52
C ALA A 534 -30.13 -6.25 -26.91
N THR A 535 -29.27 -5.54 -27.62
CA THR A 535 -28.65 -6.00 -28.88
C THR A 535 -27.16 -5.89 -28.66
N ASP A 536 -26.49 -7.03 -28.65
CA ASP A 536 -25.06 -7.21 -28.35
C ASP A 536 -24.14 -6.74 -29.50
N ALA A 537 -22.83 -6.80 -29.29
CA ALA A 537 -21.82 -6.37 -30.27
C ALA A 537 -21.65 -7.33 -31.47
N PHE A 538 -22.17 -8.56 -31.36
CA PHE A 538 -22.19 -9.59 -32.41
C PHE A 538 -23.47 -9.54 -33.27
N GLY A 539 -24.45 -8.73 -32.90
CA GLY A 539 -25.75 -8.55 -33.56
C GLY A 539 -26.84 -9.53 -33.10
N GLY A 540 -26.59 -10.26 -32.02
CA GLY A 540 -27.57 -11.04 -31.27
C GLY A 540 -28.64 -10.17 -30.60
N THR A 541 -29.72 -10.79 -30.15
CA THR A 541 -30.80 -10.10 -29.43
C THR A 541 -31.07 -10.80 -28.11
N ASP A 542 -30.59 -10.19 -27.03
CA ASP A 542 -30.78 -10.70 -25.70
C ASP A 542 -32.08 -10.18 -25.08
N THR A 543 -32.62 -10.96 -24.16
CA THR A 543 -33.77 -10.57 -23.35
C THR A 543 -33.41 -10.63 -21.88
N PHE A 544 -33.79 -9.60 -21.13
CA PHE A 544 -33.47 -9.50 -19.72
C PHE A 544 -34.63 -9.01 -18.85
N THR A 545 -34.65 -9.41 -17.58
CA THR A 545 -35.62 -8.95 -16.57
C THR A 545 -35.00 -8.88 -15.18
N GLY A 546 -35.31 -7.83 -14.41
CA GLY A 546 -34.75 -7.61 -13.07
C GLY A 546 -33.25 -7.36 -13.16
N ILE A 547 -32.87 -6.31 -13.91
CA ILE A 547 -31.51 -5.86 -14.11
C ILE A 547 -31.51 -4.35 -13.83
N GLU A 548 -30.57 -3.87 -13.03
CA GLU A 548 -30.45 -2.47 -12.58
C GLU A 548 -29.21 -1.79 -13.14
N ALA A 549 -28.31 -2.52 -13.80
CA ALA A 549 -27.09 -1.94 -14.32
C ALA A 549 -26.66 -2.53 -15.66
N VAL A 550 -25.89 -1.75 -16.39
CA VAL A 550 -25.22 -2.23 -17.59
C VAL A 550 -23.82 -1.63 -17.69
N ARG A 551 -22.88 -2.49 -18.06
CA ARG A 551 -21.56 -2.14 -18.54
C ARG A 551 -21.51 -2.38 -20.04
N ALA A 552 -21.36 -1.30 -20.78
CA ALA A 552 -21.49 -1.28 -22.22
C ALA A 552 -20.11 -1.48 -22.90
N THR A 553 -20.05 -1.37 -24.22
CA THR A 553 -18.84 -1.64 -25.02
C THR A 553 -17.98 -0.40 -25.15
N ALA A 554 -16.75 -0.54 -25.67
CA ALA A 554 -15.90 0.61 -26.07
C ALA A 554 -16.34 1.27 -27.40
N GLU A 555 -17.60 1.14 -27.81
CA GLU A 555 -18.14 1.67 -29.07
C GLU A 555 -19.37 2.53 -28.79
N ALA A 556 -19.83 3.31 -29.78
CA ALA A 556 -20.96 4.22 -29.57
C ALA A 556 -22.29 3.49 -29.24
N ASP A 557 -22.67 3.56 -27.97
CA ASP A 557 -23.75 2.82 -27.33
C ASP A 557 -25.03 3.64 -27.14
N ARG A 558 -26.14 2.92 -26.95
CA ARG A 558 -27.43 3.56 -26.69
C ARG A 558 -28.16 2.89 -25.54
N LEU A 559 -28.16 3.57 -24.40
CA LEU A 559 -28.70 3.10 -23.13
C LEU A 559 -29.98 3.86 -22.78
N ILE A 560 -31.08 3.12 -22.55
CA ILE A 560 -32.41 3.70 -22.31
C ILE A 560 -32.98 3.19 -21.00
N GLY A 561 -33.22 4.12 -20.07
CA GLY A 561 -33.78 3.89 -18.74
C GLY A 561 -35.26 3.57 -18.69
N SER A 562 -35.74 3.31 -17.48
CA SER A 562 -37.10 2.82 -17.22
C SER A 562 -37.62 3.30 -15.89
N ALA A 563 -38.75 4.02 -15.91
CA ALA A 563 -39.43 4.47 -14.69
C ALA A 563 -40.05 3.33 -13.85
N SER A 564 -39.92 2.07 -14.30
CA SER A 564 -40.36 0.89 -13.54
C SER A 564 -39.26 0.27 -12.69
N ILE A 565 -38.01 0.74 -12.85
CA ILE A 565 -36.84 0.33 -12.08
C ILE A 565 -36.46 1.55 -11.21
N ASN A 566 -36.18 1.33 -9.93
CA ASN A 566 -36.02 2.45 -8.99
C ASN A 566 -34.69 3.19 -9.17
N PHE A 567 -33.65 2.46 -9.56
CA PHE A 567 -32.29 2.94 -9.75
C PHE A 567 -31.70 2.24 -10.98
N ILE A 568 -31.06 2.99 -11.87
CA ILE A 568 -30.32 2.42 -13.00
C ILE A 568 -28.93 3.04 -13.06
N SER A 569 -27.91 2.19 -13.17
CA SER A 569 -26.50 2.60 -13.35
C SER A 569 -26.04 2.30 -14.77
N TYR A 570 -25.52 3.32 -15.45
CA TYR A 570 -24.98 3.21 -16.81
C TYR A 570 -23.47 3.38 -16.77
N ARG A 571 -22.73 2.32 -17.12
CA ARG A 571 -21.30 2.39 -17.41
C ARG A 571 -21.11 2.28 -18.92
N ALA A 572 -20.87 3.41 -19.57
CA ALA A 572 -20.87 3.49 -21.02
C ALA A 572 -19.50 3.16 -21.65
N MET A 573 -18.39 3.30 -20.90
CA MET A 573 -17.01 3.07 -21.35
C MET A 573 -16.56 4.05 -22.44
N GLU A 574 -15.66 3.64 -23.35
CA GLU A 574 -15.25 4.46 -24.50
C GLU A 574 -16.38 4.55 -25.51
N GLY A 575 -16.48 5.67 -26.23
CA GLY A 575 -17.45 5.81 -27.31
C GLY A 575 -18.24 7.10 -27.20
N ALA A 576 -18.97 7.44 -28.28
CA ALA A 576 -19.84 8.60 -28.27
C ALA A 576 -21.27 8.15 -27.97
N ASP A 577 -21.58 8.01 -26.68
CA ASP A 577 -22.74 7.27 -26.22
C ASP A 577 -23.98 8.16 -26.08
N THR A 578 -25.14 7.50 -25.99
CA THR A 578 -26.40 8.16 -25.68
C THR A 578 -27.07 7.50 -24.50
N ILE A 579 -27.09 8.21 -23.37
CA ILE A 579 -27.77 7.81 -22.15
C ILE A 579 -29.07 8.61 -22.03
N THR A 580 -30.19 7.91 -22.03
CA THR A 580 -31.51 8.50 -21.79
C THR A 580 -32.09 7.89 -20.52
N GLY A 581 -31.93 8.57 -19.39
CA GLY A 581 -32.54 8.16 -18.13
C GLY A 581 -34.05 8.37 -18.11
N SER A 582 -34.66 8.31 -16.92
CA SER A 582 -36.11 8.34 -16.78
C SER A 582 -36.57 9.32 -15.68
N SER A 583 -37.65 9.00 -14.97
CA SER A 583 -38.05 9.74 -13.76
C SER A 583 -37.66 9.00 -12.48
N SER A 584 -36.95 7.88 -12.63
CA SER A 584 -36.26 7.15 -11.56
C SER A 584 -34.97 7.89 -11.18
N TRP A 585 -34.20 7.32 -10.25
CA TRP A 585 -32.82 7.76 -10.03
C TRP A 585 -31.93 7.10 -11.08
N ASP A 586 -31.31 7.92 -11.93
CA ASP A 586 -30.45 7.46 -13.02
C ASP A 586 -29.01 7.97 -12.82
N ARG A 587 -28.02 7.05 -12.87
CA ARG A 587 -26.59 7.34 -12.68
C ARG A 587 -25.78 7.10 -13.96
N ALA A 588 -25.00 8.09 -14.37
CA ALA A 588 -23.87 7.88 -15.28
C ALA A 588 -22.60 7.66 -14.46
N ASP A 589 -21.94 6.51 -14.67
CA ASP A 589 -20.83 6.02 -13.84
C ASP A 589 -19.55 5.88 -14.68
N TYR A 590 -18.58 6.78 -14.46
CA TYR A 590 -17.30 6.83 -15.17
C TYR A 590 -16.11 6.39 -14.29
N ASN A 591 -16.37 5.84 -13.10
CA ASN A 591 -15.32 5.56 -12.11
C ASN A 591 -14.27 4.54 -12.54
N ARG A 592 -14.52 3.81 -13.63
CA ARG A 592 -13.57 2.83 -14.19
C ARG A 592 -12.84 3.30 -15.43
N ASP A 593 -13.13 4.48 -15.96
CA ASP A 593 -12.46 5.00 -17.14
C ASP A 593 -10.94 4.98 -16.98
N ALA A 594 -10.44 5.46 -15.83
CA ALA A 594 -9.01 5.44 -15.52
C ALA A 594 -8.42 4.02 -15.54
N SER A 595 -9.08 3.06 -14.91
CA SER A 595 -8.65 1.66 -14.87
C SER A 595 -8.76 0.96 -16.23
N SER A 596 -9.65 1.43 -17.11
CA SER A 596 -9.90 0.91 -18.46
C SER A 596 -9.05 1.59 -19.54
N GLY A 597 -8.15 2.51 -19.18
CA GLY A 597 -7.19 3.15 -20.11
C GLY A 597 -7.46 4.61 -20.44
N GLY A 598 -8.49 5.22 -19.85
CA GLY A 598 -8.76 6.65 -19.88
C GLY A 598 -7.59 7.44 -19.28
N ASN A 599 -7.30 8.60 -19.86
CA ASN A 599 -6.09 9.39 -19.53
C ASN A 599 -6.42 10.80 -19.03
N ALA A 600 -7.68 11.08 -18.73
CA ALA A 600 -8.16 12.35 -18.23
C ALA A 600 -9.42 12.14 -17.37
N GLY A 601 -9.76 13.14 -16.56
CA GLY A 601 -11.08 13.21 -15.92
C GLY A 601 -12.16 13.66 -16.89
N ILE A 602 -13.42 13.43 -16.51
CA ILE A 602 -14.60 13.80 -17.26
C ILE A 602 -14.85 15.32 -17.25
N ASN A 603 -15.54 15.80 -18.28
CA ASN A 603 -16.08 17.15 -18.33
C ASN A 603 -17.58 17.10 -18.65
N ALA A 604 -18.39 17.07 -17.60
CA ALA A 604 -19.84 16.98 -17.61
C ALA A 604 -20.52 18.35 -17.50
N ASP A 605 -21.45 18.63 -18.41
CA ASP A 605 -22.41 19.73 -18.36
C ASP A 605 -23.82 19.17 -18.53
N LEU A 606 -24.49 18.88 -17.40
CA LEU A 606 -25.83 18.28 -17.38
C LEU A 606 -26.91 19.24 -17.90
N GLY A 607 -26.68 20.55 -17.77
CA GLY A 607 -27.55 21.58 -18.33
C GLY A 607 -27.51 21.62 -19.86
N ALA A 608 -26.35 21.34 -20.45
CA ALA A 608 -26.18 21.13 -21.89
C ALA A 608 -26.56 19.72 -22.36
N GLY A 609 -26.57 18.74 -21.44
CA GLY A 609 -26.84 17.33 -21.72
C GLY A 609 -25.66 16.62 -22.37
N THR A 610 -24.43 16.96 -21.97
CA THR A 610 -23.21 16.40 -22.54
C THR A 610 -22.20 16.03 -21.47
N ILE A 611 -21.52 14.90 -21.63
CA ILE A 611 -20.35 14.49 -20.83
C ILE A 611 -19.23 14.17 -21.80
N VAL A 612 -18.05 14.75 -21.59
CA VAL A 612 -16.82 14.27 -22.25
C VAL A 612 -16.16 13.30 -21.29
N ASP A 613 -16.00 12.05 -21.70
CA ASP A 613 -15.49 10.95 -20.87
C ASP A 613 -13.94 11.00 -20.71
N GLY A 614 -13.37 10.02 -19.99
CA GLY A 614 -11.92 9.93 -19.78
C GLY A 614 -11.11 9.54 -21.02
N PHE A 615 -11.77 9.13 -22.10
CA PHE A 615 -11.20 8.76 -23.40
C PHE A 615 -11.21 9.92 -24.40
N GLY A 616 -12.01 10.95 -24.12
CA GLY A 616 -12.13 12.19 -24.90
C GLY A 616 -13.28 12.19 -25.90
N ASP A 617 -14.13 11.16 -25.88
CA ASP A 617 -15.37 11.11 -26.64
C ASP A 617 -16.46 11.95 -25.95
N THR A 618 -17.61 12.13 -26.59
CA THR A 618 -18.65 13.03 -26.07
C THR A 618 -20.00 12.33 -26.08
N ASP A 619 -20.45 12.02 -24.88
CA ASP A 619 -21.73 11.41 -24.60
C ASP A 619 -22.84 12.44 -24.56
N VAL A 620 -24.02 11.98 -24.96
CA VAL A 620 -25.26 12.72 -24.86
C VAL A 620 -26.08 12.14 -23.73
N VAL A 621 -26.28 12.93 -22.68
CA VAL A 621 -27.03 12.52 -21.49
C VAL A 621 -28.31 13.33 -21.33
N SER A 622 -29.37 12.70 -20.82
CA SER A 622 -30.60 13.40 -20.46
C SER A 622 -31.34 12.67 -19.35
N GLN A 623 -31.91 13.43 -18.40
CA GLN A 623 -32.59 12.90 -17.21
C GLN A 623 -31.67 11.94 -16.43
N VAL A 624 -30.46 12.40 -16.15
CA VAL A 624 -29.46 11.71 -15.32
C VAL A 624 -29.20 12.64 -14.15
N GLU A 625 -29.62 12.23 -12.96
CA GLU A 625 -29.51 13.02 -11.73
C GLU A 625 -28.19 12.77 -11.00
N GLU A 626 -27.53 11.65 -11.27
CA GLU A 626 -26.26 11.30 -10.64
C GLU A 626 -25.14 11.13 -11.65
N VAL A 627 -24.00 11.77 -11.37
CA VAL A 627 -22.76 11.57 -12.13
C VAL A 627 -21.67 11.19 -11.15
N ARG A 628 -21.01 10.07 -11.45
CA ARG A 628 -19.78 9.67 -10.78
C ARG A 628 -18.61 9.83 -11.75
N GLY A 629 -17.61 10.57 -11.28
CA GLY A 629 -16.36 10.92 -11.94
C GLY A 629 -15.34 9.78 -11.98
N THR A 630 -14.07 10.14 -12.10
CA THR A 630 -12.91 9.26 -12.26
C THR A 630 -11.89 9.51 -11.14
N ASP A 631 -10.77 8.76 -11.11
CA ASP A 631 -9.66 9.08 -10.20
C ASP A 631 -8.77 10.26 -10.68
N TYR A 632 -9.21 11.00 -11.69
CA TYR A 632 -8.54 12.18 -12.24
C TYR A 632 -9.40 13.42 -12.09
N GLY A 633 -8.77 14.60 -12.01
CA GLY A 633 -9.47 15.87 -11.89
C GLY A 633 -10.56 16.08 -12.95
N ASP A 634 -11.79 16.08 -12.47
CA ASP A 634 -13.04 16.13 -13.18
C ASP A 634 -13.65 17.54 -13.16
N ARG A 635 -14.55 17.77 -14.11
CA ARG A 635 -15.40 18.96 -14.11
C ARG A 635 -16.85 18.54 -14.27
N ILE A 636 -17.65 18.68 -13.21
CA ILE A 636 -19.04 18.24 -13.20
C ILE A 636 -19.98 19.40 -12.84
N VAL A 637 -20.72 19.93 -13.81
CA VAL A 637 -21.65 21.04 -13.56
C VAL A 637 -23.08 20.72 -13.96
N ALA A 638 -24.01 20.92 -13.02
CA ALA A 638 -25.44 20.80 -13.30
C ALA A 638 -25.96 21.97 -14.17
N GLY A 639 -25.42 23.18 -13.98
CA GLY A 639 -25.79 24.35 -14.76
C GLY A 639 -27.28 24.71 -14.62
N SER A 640 -28.04 24.65 -15.73
CA SER A 640 -29.49 24.89 -15.73
C SER A 640 -30.33 23.62 -15.66
N PHE A 641 -29.77 22.52 -15.14
CA PHE A 641 -30.50 21.28 -14.91
C PHE A 641 -31.71 21.54 -13.99
N GLY A 642 -32.81 20.83 -14.27
CA GLY A 642 -34.13 21.20 -13.78
C GLY A 642 -34.53 20.58 -12.43
N SER A 643 -33.61 19.91 -11.75
CA SER A 643 -33.82 19.16 -10.51
C SER A 643 -32.54 19.10 -9.68
N TRP A 644 -32.66 18.50 -8.50
CA TRP A 644 -31.54 18.10 -7.66
C TRP A 644 -30.56 17.19 -8.42
N VAL A 645 -29.29 17.23 -8.03
CA VAL A 645 -28.23 16.35 -8.51
C VAL A 645 -27.44 15.70 -7.37
N TRP A 646 -26.83 14.55 -7.66
CA TRP A 646 -25.79 13.93 -6.85
C TRP A 646 -24.51 13.85 -7.68
N LEU A 647 -23.46 14.55 -7.25
CA LEU A 647 -22.17 14.57 -7.94
C LEU A 647 -21.09 13.94 -7.05
N ASP A 648 -20.29 13.05 -7.62
CA ASP A 648 -19.21 12.31 -6.93
C ASP A 648 -17.96 12.42 -7.82
N GLY A 649 -16.93 13.16 -7.38
CA GLY A 649 -15.69 13.35 -8.12
C GLY A 649 -14.72 12.17 -8.01
N GLU A 650 -14.77 11.45 -6.88
CA GLU A 650 -13.89 10.33 -6.51
C GLU A 650 -12.44 10.74 -6.23
N GLY A 651 -11.60 11.00 -7.23
CA GLY A 651 -10.20 11.38 -6.98
C GLY A 651 -9.63 12.35 -8.00
N GLY A 652 -8.54 13.03 -7.64
CA GLY A 652 -7.96 14.13 -8.41
C GLY A 652 -8.59 15.50 -8.10
N ASP A 653 -7.97 16.58 -8.60
CA ASP A 653 -8.43 17.95 -8.31
C ASP A 653 -9.70 18.32 -9.12
N ASP A 654 -10.85 18.27 -8.47
CA ASP A 654 -12.16 18.35 -9.09
C ASP A 654 -12.79 19.75 -9.09
N THR A 655 -13.73 19.98 -10.01
CA THR A 655 -14.50 21.22 -10.12
C THR A 655 -15.99 20.93 -10.31
N MET A 656 -16.79 21.12 -9.27
CA MET A 656 -18.20 20.71 -9.23
C MET A 656 -19.20 21.86 -9.00
N GLY A 657 -20.42 21.75 -9.54
CA GLY A 657 -21.49 22.73 -9.27
C GLY A 657 -22.90 22.15 -9.27
N GLY A 658 -23.61 22.29 -8.15
CA GLY A 658 -24.93 21.69 -7.85
C GLY A 658 -26.11 22.29 -8.61
N GLY A 659 -26.22 23.63 -8.66
CA GLY A 659 -27.22 24.29 -9.49
C GLY A 659 -28.14 25.25 -8.73
N ALA A 660 -29.41 24.90 -8.54
CA ALA A 660 -30.39 25.80 -7.92
C ALA A 660 -31.38 25.06 -7.02
N PHE A 661 -31.11 23.80 -6.72
CA PHE A 661 -31.94 22.91 -5.93
C PHE A 661 -31.12 22.38 -4.76
N ASP A 662 -31.72 21.55 -3.90
CA ASP A 662 -31.01 20.95 -2.79
C ASP A 662 -30.13 19.81 -3.33
N ASP A 663 -28.83 20.06 -3.45
CA ASP A 663 -27.87 19.20 -4.15
C ASP A 663 -26.92 18.48 -3.18
N THR A 664 -26.33 17.37 -3.63
CA THR A 664 -25.30 16.63 -2.87
C THR A 664 -24.05 16.49 -3.71
N LEU A 665 -22.93 17.01 -3.21
CA LEU A 665 -21.64 17.04 -3.88
C LEU A 665 -20.60 16.40 -2.96
N ARG A 666 -19.98 15.31 -3.43
CA ARG A 666 -18.81 14.70 -2.80
C ARG A 666 -17.64 14.89 -3.76
N ALA A 667 -16.62 15.63 -3.34
CA ALA A 667 -15.49 15.98 -4.19
C ALA A 667 -14.56 14.78 -4.30
N GLY A 668 -13.94 14.36 -3.19
CA GLY A 668 -13.17 13.13 -3.16
C GLY A 668 -11.74 13.39 -2.72
N ASP A 669 -10.80 12.57 -3.16
CA ASP A 669 -9.39 12.78 -2.83
C ASP A 669 -8.77 13.81 -3.81
N GLY A 670 -8.37 15.01 -3.40
CA GLY A 670 -7.80 16.01 -4.32
C GLY A 670 -7.89 17.43 -3.78
N ASP A 671 -7.22 18.40 -4.42
CA ASP A 671 -7.44 19.82 -4.07
C ASP A 671 -8.65 20.38 -4.85
N ASP A 672 -9.84 20.26 -4.27
CA ASP A 672 -11.10 20.39 -5.01
C ASP A 672 -11.76 21.76 -4.93
N ARG A 673 -12.70 22.00 -5.85
CA ARG A 673 -13.59 23.18 -5.82
C ARG A 673 -15.05 22.81 -6.06
N ALA A 674 -15.91 23.11 -5.10
CA ALA A 674 -17.34 22.84 -5.18
C ALA A 674 -18.21 24.07 -4.88
N TRP A 675 -19.28 24.24 -5.64
CA TRP A 675 -20.32 25.26 -5.40
C TRP A 675 -21.71 24.62 -5.30
N GLY A 676 -22.39 24.79 -4.15
CA GLY A 676 -23.81 24.46 -3.99
C GLY A 676 -24.68 25.36 -4.87
N ASN A 677 -24.38 26.66 -4.86
CA ASN A 677 -25.04 27.78 -5.54
C ASN A 677 -26.36 28.20 -4.87
N GLY A 678 -27.39 27.37 -4.90
CA GLY A 678 -28.62 27.75 -4.24
C GLY A 678 -29.50 26.55 -4.01
N GLY A 679 -30.12 26.46 -2.85
CA GLY A 679 -30.67 25.19 -2.40
C GLY A 679 -30.55 25.10 -0.90
N ALA A 680 -30.54 23.89 -0.38
CA ALA A 680 -29.94 23.57 0.92
C ALA A 680 -29.01 22.40 0.64
N ASP A 681 -27.75 22.71 0.44
CA ASP A 681 -26.79 21.84 -0.23
C ASP A 681 -25.93 21.10 0.80
N SER A 682 -25.45 19.90 0.41
CA SER A 682 -24.49 19.12 1.18
C SER A 682 -23.21 18.98 0.35
N LEU A 683 -22.13 19.59 0.81
CA LEU A 683 -20.81 19.58 0.16
C LEU A 683 -19.80 18.89 1.08
N MET A 684 -19.04 17.95 0.53
CA MET A 684 -17.99 17.21 1.22
C MET A 684 -16.70 17.23 0.40
N GLY A 685 -15.63 17.75 0.98
CA GLY A 685 -14.28 17.81 0.43
C GLY A 685 -13.63 16.42 0.40
N ASN A 686 -13.45 15.82 1.57
CA ASN A 686 -12.66 14.60 1.86
C ASN A 686 -11.16 14.91 2.01
N ASP A 687 -10.27 14.18 1.35
CA ASP A 687 -8.83 14.32 1.54
C ASP A 687 -8.27 15.36 0.54
N GLY A 688 -7.68 16.46 1.01
CA GLY A 688 -7.04 17.46 0.16
C GLY A 688 -7.29 18.89 0.63
N SER A 689 -6.71 19.89 -0.03
CA SER A 689 -6.95 21.31 0.35
C SER A 689 -8.07 21.92 -0.48
N ASP A 690 -9.29 21.81 0.05
CA ASP A 690 -10.52 22.04 -0.70
C ASP A 690 -11.03 23.47 -0.63
N THR A 691 -11.86 23.84 -1.61
CA THR A 691 -12.59 25.11 -1.61
C THR A 691 -14.09 24.87 -1.82
N LEU A 692 -14.87 25.03 -0.77
CA LEU A 692 -16.31 24.75 -0.74
C LEU A 692 -17.12 26.04 -0.54
N PHE A 693 -18.15 26.24 -1.37
CA PHE A 693 -19.07 27.37 -1.28
C PHE A 693 -20.53 26.90 -1.23
N GLY A 694 -21.24 27.20 -0.14
CA GLY A 694 -22.69 26.93 -0.01
C GLY A 694 -23.55 27.92 -0.80
N ASP A 695 -23.14 29.20 -0.78
CA ASP A 695 -23.83 30.34 -1.40
C ASP A 695 -25.20 30.65 -0.78
N ALA A 696 -26.30 30.15 -1.34
CA ALA A 696 -27.65 30.55 -0.95
C ALA A 696 -28.48 29.37 -0.45
N GLY A 697 -28.46 29.14 0.85
CA GLY A 697 -29.13 27.97 1.41
C GLY A 697 -28.96 27.87 2.90
N ASN A 698 -29.45 26.79 3.51
CA ASN A 698 -28.94 26.41 4.82
C ASN A 698 -28.08 25.19 4.54
N ASP A 699 -26.81 25.42 4.32
CA ASP A 699 -25.91 24.48 3.68
C ASP A 699 -25.09 23.72 4.73
N VAL A 700 -24.62 22.54 4.36
CA VAL A 700 -23.69 21.73 5.13
C VAL A 700 -22.42 21.58 4.32
N LEU A 701 -21.31 22.12 4.83
CA LEU A 701 -19.99 22.04 4.20
C LEU A 701 -19.05 21.30 5.15
N GLU A 702 -18.38 20.26 4.65
CA GLU A 702 -17.41 19.45 5.38
C GLU A 702 -16.10 19.41 4.58
N GLY A 703 -15.02 19.98 5.13
CA GLY A 703 -13.68 19.99 4.51
C GLY A 703 -12.99 18.64 4.64
N ASP A 704 -13.11 18.01 5.82
CA ASP A 704 -12.45 16.75 6.20
C ASP A 704 -10.93 16.91 6.39
N ALA A 705 -10.05 16.39 5.53
CA ALA A 705 -8.62 16.34 5.80
C ALA A 705 -7.81 17.22 4.84
N GLY A 706 -7.34 18.37 5.29
CA GLY A 706 -6.41 19.23 4.56
C GLY A 706 -6.43 20.66 5.06
N ASN A 707 -6.08 21.63 4.22
CA ASN A 707 -6.20 23.04 4.63
C ASN A 707 -7.30 23.68 3.79
N ASP A 708 -8.51 23.65 4.32
CA ASP A 708 -9.72 23.86 3.53
C ASP A 708 -10.20 25.31 3.61
N HIS A 709 -10.92 25.73 2.58
CA HIS A 709 -11.56 27.03 2.50
C HIS A 709 -13.06 26.87 2.35
N LEU A 710 -13.82 27.18 3.41
CA LEU A 710 -15.27 27.02 3.46
C LEU A 710 -15.97 28.38 3.55
N GLU A 711 -16.94 28.63 2.67
CA GLU A 711 -17.85 29.79 2.75
C GLU A 711 -19.31 29.34 2.76
N GLY A 712 -20.02 29.58 3.87
CA GLY A 712 -21.44 29.25 4.03
C GLY A 712 -22.33 30.11 3.12
N GLY A 713 -22.26 31.42 3.27
CA GLY A 713 -22.88 32.38 2.37
C GLY A 713 -24.08 33.10 2.99
N THR A 714 -25.32 32.70 2.68
CA THR A 714 -26.53 33.36 3.17
C THR A 714 -27.52 32.40 3.79
N GLN A 715 -28.08 32.80 4.94
CA GLN A 715 -28.87 32.00 5.88
C GLN A 715 -27.95 31.16 6.78
N ASN A 716 -28.48 30.12 7.44
CA ASN A 716 -27.81 29.52 8.58
C ASN A 716 -27.11 28.23 8.17
N ASP A 717 -25.79 28.26 8.14
CA ASP A 717 -24.97 27.19 7.62
C ASP A 717 -24.32 26.36 8.73
N SER A 718 -23.94 25.12 8.39
CA SER A 718 -23.14 24.24 9.25
C SER A 718 -21.83 23.93 8.53
N LEU A 719 -20.73 24.41 9.12
CA LEU A 719 -19.40 24.36 8.52
C LEU A 719 -18.49 23.48 9.40
N TYR A 720 -17.82 22.51 8.79
CA TYR A 720 -16.88 21.61 9.46
C TYR A 720 -15.55 21.72 8.71
N GLY A 721 -14.51 22.25 9.36
CA GLY A 721 -13.16 22.33 8.80
C GLY A 721 -12.57 20.93 8.70
N GLY A 722 -12.19 20.37 9.85
CA GLY A 722 -11.72 18.99 9.98
C GLY A 722 -10.27 18.95 10.46
N ASP A 723 -9.42 18.17 9.81
CA ASP A 723 -8.00 18.04 10.12
C ASP A 723 -7.15 18.93 9.19
N GLY A 724 -6.40 19.88 9.75
CA GLY A 724 -5.45 20.77 9.09
C GLY A 724 -5.82 22.23 9.31
N ASN A 725 -5.13 23.20 8.67
CA ASN A 725 -5.32 24.62 9.02
C ASN A 725 -6.36 25.27 8.11
N ASP A 726 -7.59 25.39 8.59
CA ASP A 726 -8.73 25.75 7.76
C ASP A 726 -9.04 27.25 7.80
N THR A 727 -9.63 27.73 6.71
CA THR A 727 -10.18 29.08 6.58
C THR A 727 -11.69 28.99 6.39
N VAL A 728 -12.45 29.34 7.42
CA VAL A 728 -13.90 29.20 7.45
C VAL A 728 -14.58 30.56 7.56
N ARG A 729 -15.67 30.75 6.83
CA ARG A 729 -16.47 31.97 6.84
C ARG A 729 -17.98 31.67 6.83
N GLY A 730 -18.66 32.08 7.90
CA GLY A 730 -20.11 31.97 8.04
C GLY A 730 -20.89 32.90 7.10
N ASP A 731 -20.47 34.16 7.01
CA ASP A 731 -21.18 35.23 6.28
C ASP A 731 -22.56 35.57 6.89
N ASN A 732 -23.61 35.77 6.08
CA ASN A 732 -24.88 36.28 6.62
C ASN A 732 -25.72 35.14 7.15
N GLY A 733 -25.66 34.85 8.43
CA GLY A 733 -26.40 33.72 8.95
C GLY A 733 -26.63 33.79 10.42
N ALA A 734 -26.82 32.64 11.03
CA ALA A 734 -26.59 32.40 12.44
C ALA A 734 -25.95 31.03 12.44
N ASP A 735 -24.64 31.04 12.23
CA ASP A 735 -23.91 29.92 11.68
C ASP A 735 -23.32 29.05 12.78
N ARG A 736 -23.01 27.82 12.42
CA ARG A 736 -22.30 26.89 13.28
C ARG A 736 -21.04 26.42 12.58
N ALA A 737 -19.91 26.61 13.23
CA ALA A 737 -18.61 26.21 12.70
C ALA A 737 -17.84 25.36 13.71
N TRP A 738 -17.39 24.19 13.26
CA TRP A 738 -16.45 23.33 13.98
C TRP A 738 -15.16 23.30 13.17
N LEU A 739 -14.11 23.97 13.65
CA LEU A 739 -12.88 24.13 12.86
C LEU A 739 -12.03 22.86 12.90
N GLY A 740 -11.82 22.26 14.08
CA GLY A 740 -11.30 20.90 14.19
C GLY A 740 -9.87 20.84 14.73
N VAL A 741 -8.95 20.22 14.00
CA VAL A 741 -7.54 20.05 14.41
C VAL A 741 -6.66 20.87 13.49
N GLY A 742 -6.15 22.01 13.94
CA GLY A 742 -5.45 22.93 13.07
C GLY A 742 -5.13 24.23 13.76
N ASN A 743 -4.43 25.13 13.07
CA ASN A 743 -4.41 26.54 13.46
C ASN A 743 -5.38 27.27 12.54
N ASP A 744 -6.63 27.32 12.95
CA ASP A 744 -7.73 27.64 12.06
C ASP A 744 -8.08 29.11 12.09
N VAL A 745 -8.76 29.57 11.05
CA VAL A 745 -9.23 30.94 10.92
C VAL A 745 -10.72 30.94 10.67
N TYR A 746 -11.49 31.51 11.60
CA TYR A 746 -12.91 31.81 11.37
C TYR A 746 -13.12 33.31 11.26
N THR A 747 -13.81 33.76 10.22
CA THR A 747 -14.20 35.17 10.09
C THR A 747 -15.63 35.36 9.61
N ASP A 748 -16.34 36.27 10.26
CA ASP A 748 -17.60 36.82 9.74
C ASP A 748 -17.50 38.35 9.55
N THR A 749 -16.62 38.83 8.66
CA THR A 749 -16.22 40.27 8.66
C THR A 749 -16.30 41.04 7.32
N ALA A 750 -17.00 40.57 6.29
CA ALA A 750 -16.86 41.19 4.95
C ALA A 750 -18.11 41.73 4.23
N GLN A 751 -19.32 41.67 4.80
CA GLN A 751 -20.50 42.31 4.21
C GLN A 751 -21.26 43.14 5.24
N ALA A 752 -21.76 44.32 4.85
CA ALA A 752 -22.65 45.13 5.68
C ALA A 752 -23.97 44.36 5.90
N GLY A 753 -24.01 43.46 6.88
CA GLY A 753 -25.03 42.41 6.95
C GLY A 753 -24.70 41.23 7.86
N ALA A 754 -23.42 40.93 8.10
CA ALA A 754 -22.90 39.97 9.09
C ALA A 754 -23.39 40.34 10.50
N ASN A 755 -24.58 39.86 10.87
CA ASN A 755 -25.29 40.17 12.12
C ASN A 755 -25.85 38.89 12.75
N GLY A 756 -25.16 37.77 12.52
CA GLY A 756 -25.55 36.44 12.99
C GLY A 756 -25.22 36.21 14.44
N ALA A 757 -25.99 35.37 15.13
CA ALA A 757 -25.59 34.91 16.45
C ALA A 757 -24.89 33.57 16.26
N ASP A 758 -23.58 33.62 16.07
CA ASP A 758 -22.79 32.48 15.61
C ASP A 758 -22.33 31.60 16.77
N SER A 759 -22.07 30.34 16.47
CA SER A 759 -21.46 29.40 17.41
C SER A 759 -20.27 28.73 16.78
N VAL A 760 -19.08 29.03 17.30
CA VAL A 760 -17.80 28.57 16.73
C VAL A 760 -17.01 27.81 17.78
N TRP A 761 -16.53 26.64 17.39
CA TRP A 761 -15.60 25.80 18.15
C TRP A 761 -14.29 25.69 17.37
N GLY A 762 -13.19 26.19 17.92
CA GLY A 762 -11.84 26.10 17.36
C GLY A 762 -11.35 24.67 17.35
N GLY A 763 -11.21 24.07 18.54
CA GLY A 763 -10.82 22.68 18.67
C GLY A 763 -9.36 22.58 19.10
N ALA A 764 -8.51 21.91 18.35
CA ALA A 764 -7.12 21.69 18.72
C ALA A 764 -6.14 22.44 17.82
N GLY A 765 -5.46 23.43 18.38
CA GLY A 765 -4.34 24.17 17.80
C GLY A 765 -4.47 25.65 18.14
N ALA A 766 -3.79 26.55 17.42
CA ALA A 766 -3.79 27.98 17.76
C ALA A 766 -4.72 28.74 16.82
N ASP A 767 -5.97 28.88 17.22
CA ASP A 767 -7.05 29.34 16.36
C ASP A 767 -7.22 30.86 16.41
N ASN A 768 -7.71 31.44 15.31
CA ASN A 768 -8.04 32.84 15.21
C ASN A 768 -9.51 33.02 14.79
N ILE A 769 -10.36 33.32 15.76
CA ILE A 769 -11.82 33.31 15.62
C ILE A 769 -12.36 34.73 15.80
N HIS A 770 -13.03 35.24 14.76
CA HIS A 770 -13.67 36.56 14.76
C HIS A 770 -15.17 36.40 14.52
N GLY A 771 -15.98 36.58 15.57
CA GLY A 771 -17.45 36.40 15.56
C GLY A 771 -18.20 37.45 14.74
N GLY A 772 -17.67 38.67 14.63
CA GLY A 772 -18.22 39.68 13.76
C GLY A 772 -19.31 40.50 14.44
N GLY A 773 -20.57 40.35 14.03
CA GLY A 773 -21.68 41.09 14.60
C GLY A 773 -22.82 40.18 15.00
N GLY A 774 -23.45 40.46 16.14
CA GLY A 774 -24.48 39.61 16.73
C GLY A 774 -24.00 39.12 18.10
N ALA A 775 -24.72 38.18 18.72
CA ALA A 775 -24.39 37.73 20.07
C ALA A 775 -23.76 36.33 19.98
N ASP A 776 -22.44 36.30 19.96
CA ASP A 776 -21.69 35.13 19.51
C ASP A 776 -21.23 34.24 20.67
N LEU A 777 -21.08 32.95 20.38
CA LEU A 777 -20.45 31.97 21.26
C LEU A 777 -19.18 31.45 20.62
N LEU A 778 -18.03 31.88 21.13
CA LEU A 778 -16.71 31.49 20.62
C LEU A 778 -15.98 30.63 21.65
N ARG A 779 -15.38 29.51 21.21
CA ARG A 779 -14.60 28.59 22.04
C ARG A 779 -13.30 28.25 21.34
N GLY A 780 -12.15 28.51 21.96
CA GLY A 780 -10.83 28.10 21.47
C GLY A 780 -10.56 26.61 21.71
N GLU A 781 -10.81 26.16 22.93
CA GLU A 781 -10.58 24.78 23.41
C GLU A 781 -9.11 24.46 23.72
N LEU A 782 -8.34 23.81 22.85
CA LEU A 782 -6.97 23.39 23.12
C LEU A 782 -5.97 24.18 22.27
N GLY A 783 -5.23 25.10 22.88
CA GLY A 783 -4.06 25.73 22.24
C GLY A 783 -3.99 27.21 22.57
N ASN A 784 -3.27 28.01 21.79
CA ASN A 784 -3.11 29.43 22.13
C ASN A 784 -3.98 30.26 21.19
N ASP A 785 -5.22 30.51 21.61
CA ASP A 785 -6.27 30.98 20.72
C ASP A 785 -6.41 32.50 20.79
N THR A 786 -6.88 33.09 19.69
CA THR A 786 -7.28 34.49 19.61
C THR A 786 -8.78 34.55 19.29
N LEU A 787 -9.56 35.03 20.25
CA LEU A 787 -11.01 35.14 20.14
C LEU A 787 -11.41 36.62 20.17
N ILE A 788 -12.12 37.06 19.14
CA ILE A 788 -12.63 38.43 19.02
C ILE A 788 -14.15 38.35 18.83
N GLY A 789 -14.92 38.82 19.81
CA GLY A 789 -16.39 38.83 19.78
C GLY A 789 -16.89 39.76 18.68
N GLY A 790 -16.67 41.06 18.87
CA GLY A 790 -16.96 42.07 17.87
C GLY A 790 -18.07 42.99 18.33
N SER A 791 -19.23 42.99 17.68
CA SER A 791 -20.35 43.80 18.14
C SER A 791 -21.53 42.98 18.61
N GLY A 792 -21.85 43.06 19.90
CA GLY A 792 -22.98 42.38 20.51
C GLY A 792 -22.65 42.01 21.95
N GLU A 793 -23.49 41.21 22.60
CA GLU A 793 -23.16 40.67 23.93
C GLU A 793 -22.61 39.26 23.75
N ASP A 794 -21.29 39.15 23.70
CA ASP A 794 -20.60 37.94 23.28
C ASP A 794 -20.21 37.04 24.47
N THR A 795 -19.97 35.76 24.18
CA THR A 795 -19.43 34.80 25.14
C THR A 795 -18.21 34.10 24.56
N LEU A 796 -17.04 34.43 25.09
CA LEU A 796 -15.75 33.89 24.64
C LEU A 796 -15.16 32.97 25.72
N ARG A 797 -14.66 31.81 25.31
CA ARG A 797 -13.94 30.85 26.18
C ARG A 797 -12.62 30.45 25.53
N GLY A 798 -11.50 30.83 26.14
CA GLY A 798 -10.16 30.47 25.67
C GLY A 798 -9.97 28.96 25.73
N GLY A 799 -9.98 28.40 26.94
CA GLY A 799 -9.87 26.96 27.14
C GLY A 799 -8.56 26.63 27.85
N ALA A 800 -7.73 25.79 27.25
CA ALA A 800 -6.44 25.45 27.82
C ALA A 800 -5.30 26.11 27.04
N HIS A 801 -4.23 26.46 27.75
CA HIS A 801 -3.05 27.22 27.30
C HIS A 801 -3.35 28.72 27.22
N ARG A 802 -2.45 29.51 26.60
CA ARG A 802 -2.49 30.97 26.73
C ARG A 802 -3.31 31.56 25.61
N ASP A 803 -4.42 32.17 26.00
CA ASP A 803 -5.39 32.72 25.07
C ASP A 803 -5.43 34.25 25.10
N LEU A 804 -5.90 34.83 24.00
CA LEU A 804 -6.22 36.25 23.85
C LEU A 804 -7.72 36.39 23.59
N LEU A 805 -8.44 37.01 24.50
CA LEU A 805 -9.88 37.27 24.38
C LEU A 805 -10.13 38.79 24.30
N GLU A 806 -10.86 39.22 23.28
CA GLU A 806 -11.27 40.61 23.08
C GLU A 806 -12.79 40.70 22.88
N GLY A 807 -13.50 41.25 23.87
CA GLY A 807 -14.95 41.45 23.83
C GLY A 807 -15.36 42.55 22.83
N ASN A 808 -14.65 43.68 22.87
CA ASN A 808 -14.91 44.92 22.14
C ASN A 808 -16.02 45.78 22.75
N ALA A 809 -17.22 45.80 22.17
CA ALA A 809 -18.24 46.79 22.51
C ALA A 809 -19.53 46.12 22.98
N GLN A 810 -20.08 46.61 24.09
CA GLN A 810 -21.20 46.06 24.88
C GLN A 810 -20.72 45.08 25.96
N GLY A 811 -21.65 44.49 26.72
CA GLY A 811 -21.31 43.73 27.92
C GLY A 811 -21.06 42.26 27.62
N ASP A 812 -19.79 41.87 27.63
CA ASP A 812 -19.32 40.55 27.22
C ASP A 812 -19.05 39.61 28.39
N ARG A 813 -19.01 38.31 28.10
CA ARG A 813 -18.59 37.27 29.05
C ARG A 813 -17.34 36.57 28.56
N LEU A 814 -16.24 36.76 29.27
CA LEU A 814 -14.90 36.33 28.85
C LEU A 814 -14.34 35.33 29.89
N PHE A 815 -13.95 34.14 29.44
CA PHE A 815 -13.38 33.10 30.30
C PHE A 815 -12.03 32.63 29.73
N GLY A 816 -10.92 32.89 30.42
CA GLY A 816 -9.60 32.34 30.05
C GLY A 816 -9.53 30.82 30.30
N GLU A 817 -10.06 30.40 31.45
CA GLU A 817 -10.13 29.01 31.92
C GLU A 817 -8.78 28.47 32.43
N GLY A 818 -7.85 28.00 31.59
CA GLY A 818 -6.61 27.40 32.07
C GLY A 818 -5.40 27.78 31.25
N GLY A 819 -4.58 28.70 31.74
CA GLY A 819 -3.37 29.15 31.07
C GLY A 819 -2.91 30.47 31.64
N ASN A 820 -2.13 31.22 30.87
CA ASN A 820 -1.71 32.56 31.28
C ASN A 820 -2.33 33.54 30.30
N ASP A 821 -3.58 33.91 30.53
CA ASP A 821 -4.45 34.48 29.51
C ASP A 821 -4.38 36.01 29.47
N THR A 822 -4.73 36.58 28.33
CA THR A 822 -4.91 38.02 28.15
C THR A 822 -6.35 38.31 27.78
N ILE A 823 -7.10 38.96 28.67
CA ILE A 823 -8.52 39.26 28.50
C ILE A 823 -8.73 40.77 28.44
N ARG A 824 -9.44 41.25 27.42
CA ARG A 824 -9.81 42.65 27.22
C ARG A 824 -11.32 42.78 27.02
N GLY A 825 -12.00 43.44 27.96
CA GLY A 825 -13.41 43.83 27.82
C GLY A 825 -13.58 44.98 26.81
N GLU A 826 -12.67 45.96 26.88
CA GLU A 826 -12.67 47.20 26.09
C GLU A 826 -13.79 48.17 26.48
N GLY A 827 -15.02 48.01 25.99
CA GLY A 827 -16.08 48.97 26.27
C GLY A 827 -17.44 48.33 26.51
N GLY A 828 -17.96 48.43 27.71
CA GLY A 828 -19.18 47.75 28.12
C GLY A 828 -19.14 47.47 29.60
N ASN A 829 -20.16 46.76 30.10
CA ASN A 829 -20.10 46.26 31.47
C ASN A 829 -19.78 44.77 31.40
N ASP A 830 -18.51 44.45 31.49
CA ASP A 830 -17.99 43.13 31.14
C ASP A 830 -17.91 42.22 32.35
N SER A 831 -17.92 40.91 32.09
CA SER A 831 -17.63 39.89 33.09
C SER A 831 -16.47 39.01 32.61
N ALA A 832 -15.31 39.13 33.27
CA ALA A 832 -14.10 38.40 32.91
C ALA A 832 -13.60 37.51 34.06
N TRP A 833 -13.23 36.29 33.71
CA TRP A 833 -12.60 35.32 34.60
C TRP A 833 -11.28 34.83 33.98
N GLY A 834 -10.16 35.03 34.68
CA GLY A 834 -8.84 34.55 34.27
C GLY A 834 -8.81 33.03 34.28
N GLY A 835 -8.88 32.44 35.47
CA GLY A 835 -8.93 31.00 35.63
C GLY A 835 -7.70 30.49 36.35
N ALA A 836 -7.08 29.43 35.82
CA ALA A 836 -5.87 28.86 36.40
C ALA A 836 -4.62 29.29 35.63
N GLY A 837 -3.72 30.00 36.28
CA GLY A 837 -2.42 30.47 35.77
C GLY A 837 -2.28 31.97 35.99
N ALA A 838 -1.25 32.59 35.43
CA ALA A 838 -0.96 34.01 35.69
C ALA A 838 -1.56 34.89 34.58
N ASP A 839 -2.70 35.48 34.86
CA ASP A 839 -3.57 36.11 33.88
C ASP A 839 -3.44 37.64 33.85
N THR A 840 -3.78 38.25 32.72
CA THR A 840 -3.85 39.70 32.54
C THR A 840 -5.25 40.09 32.08
N LEU A 841 -6.01 40.77 32.94
CA LEU A 841 -7.37 41.21 32.68
C LEU A 841 -7.44 42.74 32.63
N ASN A 842 -8.10 43.27 31.61
CA ASN A 842 -8.39 44.71 31.46
C ASN A 842 -9.87 44.91 31.11
N GLY A 843 -10.65 45.47 32.03
CA GLY A 843 -12.07 45.74 31.85
C GLY A 843 -12.29 46.81 30.80
N GLY A 844 -11.66 47.96 30.98
CA GLY A 844 -11.71 49.06 30.02
C GLY A 844 -12.70 50.12 30.44
N ALA A 845 -13.79 50.32 29.71
CA ALA A 845 -14.78 51.35 29.99
C ALA A 845 -16.17 50.78 30.29
N GLY A 846 -16.64 50.98 31.51
CA GLY A 846 -17.95 50.60 32.01
C GLY A 846 -17.81 49.98 33.40
N ASP A 847 -18.91 49.48 33.96
CA ASP A 847 -18.87 48.89 35.32
C ASP A 847 -18.56 47.38 35.20
N ASP A 848 -17.30 47.00 35.43
CA ASP A 848 -16.79 45.67 35.12
C ASP A 848 -16.74 44.72 36.32
N LEU A 849 -16.92 43.42 36.08
CA LEU A 849 -16.72 42.34 37.04
C LEU A 849 -15.54 41.46 36.60
N MET A 850 -14.44 41.49 37.37
CA MET A 850 -13.22 40.73 37.04
C MET A 850 -12.79 39.80 38.17
N ARG A 851 -12.39 38.57 37.83
CA ARG A 851 -11.81 37.60 38.77
C ARG A 851 -10.55 36.96 38.21
N GLY A 852 -9.43 37.08 38.91
CA GLY A 852 -8.16 36.38 38.57
C GLY A 852 -8.27 34.87 38.80
N GLN A 853 -8.81 34.49 39.97
CA GLN A 853 -8.99 33.11 40.43
C GLN A 853 -7.72 32.46 40.96
N GLY A 854 -6.88 31.83 40.14
CA GLY A 854 -5.76 31.03 40.63
C GLY A 854 -4.46 31.30 39.91
N GLY A 855 -3.56 32.04 40.52
CA GLY A 855 -2.24 32.36 40.00
C GLY A 855 -1.84 33.77 40.43
N ASN A 856 -0.82 34.35 39.79
CA ASN A 856 -0.41 35.71 40.14
C ASN A 856 -0.92 36.64 39.04
N ASP A 857 -2.06 37.26 39.29
CA ASP A 857 -2.86 37.90 38.24
C ASP A 857 -2.65 39.42 38.20
N SER A 858 -2.87 40.01 37.02
CA SER A 858 -2.82 41.46 36.79
C SER A 858 -4.20 41.95 36.34
N LEU A 859 -4.93 42.64 37.23
CA LEU A 859 -6.27 43.16 36.95
C LEU A 859 -6.26 44.69 36.83
N ILE A 860 -6.85 45.21 35.77
CA ILE A 860 -7.05 46.65 35.54
C ILE A 860 -8.55 46.90 35.31
N GLY A 861 -9.21 47.58 36.26
CA GLY A 861 -10.60 48.02 36.16
C GLY A 861 -10.83 48.91 34.95
N GLY A 862 -10.25 50.11 35.01
CA GLY A 862 -10.27 51.05 33.90
C GLY A 862 -11.10 52.28 34.27
N SER A 863 -12.25 52.48 33.65
CA SER A 863 -13.17 53.56 34.02
C SER A 863 -14.58 53.05 34.23
N GLY A 864 -15.19 53.39 35.35
CA GLY A 864 -16.49 52.88 35.77
C GLY A 864 -16.41 52.40 37.21
N ALA A 865 -17.48 51.85 37.77
CA ALA A 865 -17.47 51.31 39.12
C ALA A 865 -17.18 49.80 39.07
N ASP A 866 -15.92 49.43 39.30
CA ASP A 866 -15.43 48.08 39.03
C ASP A 866 -15.45 47.17 40.26
N ALA A 867 -15.70 45.88 40.05
CA ALA A 867 -15.65 44.83 41.05
C ALA A 867 -14.52 43.84 40.73
N LEU A 868 -13.42 43.91 41.47
CA LEU A 868 -12.17 43.20 41.20
C LEU A 868 -11.90 42.13 42.27
N TYR A 869 -11.58 40.90 41.87
CA TYR A 869 -11.24 39.80 42.77
C TYR A 869 -9.91 39.17 42.33
N GLY A 870 -8.88 39.19 43.17
CA GLY A 870 -7.61 38.48 42.92
C GLY A 870 -7.76 36.98 43.17
N ASP A 871 -8.40 36.63 44.29
CA ASP A 871 -8.64 35.27 44.79
C ASP A 871 -7.37 34.57 45.33
N VAL A 872 -6.62 33.75 44.58
CA VAL A 872 -5.47 32.99 45.10
C VAL A 872 -4.21 33.28 44.30
N GLY A 873 -3.18 33.75 45.00
CA GLY A 873 -1.83 34.01 44.50
C GLY A 873 -1.45 35.47 44.75
N ALA A 874 -0.26 35.89 44.32
CA ALA A 874 0.23 37.24 44.60
C ALA A 874 -0.17 38.20 43.47
N ASP A 875 -1.26 38.92 43.66
CA ASP A 875 -1.96 39.65 42.60
C ASP A 875 -1.57 41.12 42.53
N THR A 876 -1.64 41.71 41.33
CA THR A 876 -1.47 43.13 41.07
C THR A 876 -2.77 43.71 40.52
N ILE A 877 -3.46 44.54 41.31
CA ILE A 877 -4.78 45.06 41.00
C ILE A 877 -4.75 46.59 40.92
N ARG A 878 -5.41 47.13 39.91
CA ARG A 878 -5.62 48.57 39.73
C ARG A 878 -7.09 48.87 39.45
N GLY A 879 -7.71 49.65 40.34
CA GLY A 879 -9.08 50.15 40.18
C GLY A 879 -9.20 51.07 38.96
N GLY A 880 -8.58 52.25 39.04
CA GLY A 880 -8.63 53.23 37.96
C GLY A 880 -9.63 54.34 38.26
N ASN A 881 -10.33 54.84 37.24
CA ASN A 881 -11.25 55.95 37.42
C ASN A 881 -12.63 55.43 37.85
N GLY A 882 -13.00 55.63 39.10
CA GLY A 882 -14.35 55.27 39.54
C GLY A 882 -14.44 54.99 41.01
N THR A 883 -15.52 54.35 41.42
CA THR A 883 -15.75 53.92 42.81
C THR A 883 -15.69 52.42 42.82
N ASP A 884 -14.54 51.88 43.20
CA ASP A 884 -14.20 50.49 42.95
C ASP A 884 -14.29 49.65 44.22
N SER A 885 -14.54 48.35 44.04
CA SER A 885 -14.52 47.36 45.11
C SER A 885 -13.53 46.26 44.75
N ALA A 886 -12.51 46.06 45.58
CA ALA A 886 -11.47 45.07 45.34
C ALA A 886 -11.28 44.10 46.51
N TRP A 887 -11.29 42.80 46.22
CA TRP A 887 -10.98 41.72 47.15
C TRP A 887 -9.70 41.03 46.67
N LEU A 888 -8.57 41.27 47.33
CA LEU A 888 -7.27 40.79 46.82
C LEU A 888 -7.15 39.27 47.03
N GLY A 889 -7.37 38.78 48.25
CA GLY A 889 -7.56 37.35 48.52
C GLY A 889 -6.41 36.74 49.29
N ALA A 890 -5.81 35.67 48.79
CA ALA A 890 -4.75 34.94 49.46
C ALA A 890 -3.43 35.10 48.71
N GLY A 891 -2.49 35.86 49.26
CA GLY A 891 -1.28 36.25 48.55
C GLY A 891 -0.54 37.36 49.25
N ASN A 892 0.56 37.83 48.65
CA ASN A 892 1.10 39.13 49.05
C ASN A 892 0.75 40.09 47.91
N ASP A 893 -0.36 40.78 48.07
CA ASP A 893 -1.01 41.45 46.96
C ASP A 893 -0.62 42.93 46.87
N LEU A 894 -0.74 43.50 45.68
CA LEU A 894 -0.49 44.90 45.39
C LEU A 894 -1.75 45.52 44.78
N TYR A 895 -2.42 46.38 45.55
CA TYR A 895 -3.47 47.24 45.03
C TYR A 895 -2.95 48.66 44.86
N THR A 896 -3.17 49.25 43.68
CA THR A 896 -2.88 50.67 43.46
C THR A 896 -3.98 51.35 42.67
N ASP A 897 -4.47 52.48 43.17
CA ASP A 897 -5.22 53.43 42.37
C ASP A 897 -4.39 54.68 42.03
N THR A 898 -3.35 54.50 41.21
CA THR A 898 -2.45 55.61 40.85
C THR A 898 -2.28 55.79 39.33
N GLY A 899 -3.17 56.58 38.71
CA GLY A 899 -3.12 57.09 37.31
C GLY A 899 -4.44 56.87 36.54
N GLN A 900 -4.91 57.63 35.54
CA GLN A 900 -4.45 58.76 34.74
C GLN A 900 -5.61 59.78 34.59
N GLY A 901 -5.47 61.01 35.08
CA GLY A 901 -6.20 62.20 34.59
C GLY A 901 -7.71 62.32 34.85
N GLY A 902 -8.36 61.39 35.58
CA GLY A 902 -9.79 61.43 35.93
C GLY A 902 -10.08 61.84 37.39
N SER A 903 -11.34 61.71 37.82
CA SER A 903 -11.72 61.86 39.23
C SER A 903 -11.65 60.51 39.92
N PHE A 904 -10.68 60.34 40.81
CA PHE A 904 -10.63 59.21 41.72
C PHE A 904 -11.88 59.19 42.62
N GLY A 905 -12.50 58.02 42.81
CA GLY A 905 -13.76 57.89 43.54
C GLY A 905 -13.55 57.52 45.00
N ARG A 906 -14.46 56.73 45.56
CA ARG A 906 -14.33 56.20 46.93
C ARG A 906 -14.17 54.70 46.79
N ASP A 907 -13.01 54.19 47.13
CA ASP A 907 -12.74 52.77 46.92
C ASP A 907 -12.91 51.97 48.20
N SER A 908 -13.24 50.69 48.03
CA SER A 908 -13.32 49.73 49.13
C SER A 908 -12.44 48.53 48.83
N VAL A 909 -11.38 48.35 49.60
CA VAL A 909 -10.36 47.33 49.34
C VAL A 909 -10.18 46.42 50.56
N TRP A 910 -10.22 45.12 50.33
CA TRP A 910 -9.96 44.07 51.32
C TRP A 910 -8.74 43.26 50.88
N GLY A 911 -7.64 43.33 51.64
CA GLY A 911 -6.38 42.61 51.41
C GLY A 911 -6.57 41.10 51.48
N GLY A 912 -6.92 40.58 52.66
CA GLY A 912 -7.23 39.16 52.81
C GLY A 912 -6.20 38.45 53.67
N SER A 913 -5.50 37.46 53.13
CA SER A 913 -4.45 36.75 53.85
C SER A 913 -3.11 36.89 53.16
N GLY A 914 -2.08 37.27 53.92
CA GLY A 914 -0.71 37.49 53.47
C GLY A 914 -0.33 38.95 53.65
N ASN A 915 0.84 39.36 53.16
CA ASN A 915 1.38 40.69 53.45
C ASN A 915 1.09 41.63 52.29
N ASP A 916 0.03 42.42 52.40
CA ASP A 916 -0.51 43.18 51.29
C ASP A 916 0.02 44.62 51.27
N THR A 917 0.10 45.22 50.09
CA THR A 917 0.36 46.65 49.90
C THR A 917 -0.83 47.28 49.19
N ILE A 918 -1.56 48.14 49.88
CA ILE A 918 -2.78 48.77 49.38
C ILE A 918 -2.59 50.28 49.31
N ASN A 919 -2.72 50.85 48.11
CA ASN A 919 -2.69 52.29 47.88
C ASN A 919 -4.01 52.77 47.27
N GLY A 920 -4.83 53.43 48.08
CA GLY A 920 -6.14 53.98 47.72
C GLY A 920 -6.07 55.18 46.77
N GLY A 921 -4.90 55.80 46.59
CA GLY A 921 -4.73 56.84 45.60
C GLY A 921 -5.33 58.19 46.02
N GLY A 922 -6.35 58.65 45.32
CA GLY A 922 -7.11 59.83 45.72
C GLY A 922 -8.55 59.40 45.99
N GLY A 923 -9.28 60.07 46.88
CA GLY A 923 -10.62 59.58 47.17
C GLY A 923 -11.04 59.83 48.59
N ALA A 924 -11.85 58.93 49.14
CA ALA A 924 -12.17 58.90 50.55
C ALA A 924 -12.46 57.44 50.88
N ASP A 925 -11.39 56.69 51.08
CA ASP A 925 -11.34 55.24 50.81
C ASP A 925 -11.50 54.40 52.08
N ASP A 926 -11.98 53.15 51.94
CA ASP A 926 -12.04 52.14 53.03
C ASP A 926 -11.06 51.01 52.71
N LEU A 927 -9.89 51.02 53.33
CA LEU A 927 -8.81 50.05 53.12
C LEU A 927 -8.66 49.11 54.31
N ARG A 928 -8.70 47.80 54.07
CA ARG A 928 -8.65 46.77 55.12
C ARG A 928 -7.59 45.73 54.78
N GLY A 929 -6.48 45.66 55.51
CA GLY A 929 -5.41 44.66 55.32
C GLY A 929 -5.88 43.23 55.62
N GLN A 930 -6.52 43.06 56.79
CA GLN A 930 -7.02 41.79 57.32
C GLN A 930 -5.94 40.92 57.98
N ALA A 931 -5.38 39.89 57.36
CA ALA A 931 -4.46 38.97 58.03
C ALA A 931 -3.09 38.97 57.37
N GLY A 932 -2.03 39.27 58.13
CA GLY A 932 -0.66 39.36 57.64
C GLY A 932 -0.05 40.71 58.02
N ALA A 933 1.17 40.99 57.58
CA ALA A 933 1.83 42.27 57.88
C ALA A 933 1.63 43.24 56.72
N ASP A 934 0.61 44.09 56.84
CA ASP A 934 0.08 44.87 55.73
C ASP A 934 0.65 46.29 55.68
N ARG A 935 0.69 46.87 54.49
CA ARG A 935 1.11 48.25 54.24
C ARG A 935 -0.01 49.04 53.57
N LEU A 936 -0.64 49.94 54.30
CA LEU A 936 -1.80 50.72 53.85
C LEU A 936 -1.42 52.19 53.61
N ILE A 937 -1.69 52.66 52.40
CA ILE A 937 -1.51 54.04 51.95
C ILE A 937 -2.90 54.56 51.55
N GLY A 938 -3.52 55.41 52.37
CA GLY A 938 -4.80 56.05 52.03
C GLY A 938 -4.65 56.95 50.80
N GLY A 939 -3.67 57.86 50.88
CA GLY A 939 -3.32 58.75 49.78
C GLY A 939 -3.86 60.15 50.02
N GLY A 940 -4.60 60.72 49.07
CA GLY A 940 -5.23 62.03 49.22
C GLY A 940 -6.74 61.90 49.41
N GLY A 941 -7.28 62.31 50.55
CA GLY A 941 -8.68 62.02 50.84
C GLY A 941 -8.97 62.08 52.32
N ASP A 942 -10.18 61.70 52.72
CA ASP A 942 -10.46 61.41 54.13
C ASP A 942 -10.66 59.89 54.24
N ASP A 943 -9.60 59.17 54.58
CA ASP A 943 -9.54 57.72 54.41
C ASP A 943 -9.80 56.96 55.72
N THR A 944 -10.34 55.75 55.62
CA THR A 944 -10.54 54.80 56.73
C THR A 944 -9.66 53.58 56.51
N LEU A 945 -8.72 53.35 57.44
CA LEU A 945 -7.73 52.30 57.36
C LEU A 945 -7.89 51.30 58.51
N HIS A 946 -7.86 50.01 58.18
CA HIS A 946 -7.90 48.91 59.13
C HIS A 946 -6.77 47.92 58.84
N GLY A 947 -5.81 47.77 59.75
CA GLY A 947 -4.66 46.86 59.56
C GLY A 947 -5.09 45.41 59.70
N GLY A 948 -5.60 45.06 60.88
CA GLY A 948 -6.12 43.72 61.19
C GLY A 948 -5.17 42.90 62.08
N GLU A 949 -4.95 41.64 61.74
CA GLU A 949 -4.01 40.73 62.43
C GLU A 949 -2.63 40.84 61.79
N GLY A 950 -1.67 41.45 62.47
CA GLY A 950 -0.40 41.71 61.78
C GLY A 950 0.59 42.53 62.55
N ALA A 951 1.67 42.89 61.87
CA ALA A 951 2.49 44.03 62.22
C ALA A 951 2.37 45.02 61.07
N ASP A 952 1.39 45.90 61.17
CA ASP A 952 0.92 46.68 60.01
C ASP A 952 1.59 48.05 59.96
N VAL A 953 1.70 48.60 58.74
CA VAL A 953 2.33 49.89 58.48
C VAL A 953 1.34 50.81 57.78
N PHE A 954 0.94 51.86 58.48
CA PHE A 954 0.08 52.92 57.95
C PHE A 954 0.94 54.06 57.43
N VAL A 955 0.84 54.38 56.14
CA VAL A 955 1.74 55.28 55.44
C VAL A 955 0.99 56.51 54.96
N PHE A 956 1.45 57.69 55.37
CA PHE A 956 0.84 58.95 55.00
C PHE A 956 1.77 59.74 54.07
N ILE A 957 1.41 59.75 52.79
CA ILE A 957 2.14 60.45 51.71
C ILE A 957 1.34 61.64 51.13
N GLY A 958 0.04 61.70 51.38
CA GLY A 958 -0.87 62.78 50.95
C GLY A 958 -1.41 63.60 52.13
N GLY A 959 -2.48 64.36 51.90
CA GLY A 959 -3.13 65.16 52.93
C GLY A 959 -4.61 64.79 53.03
N GLY A 960 -5.19 64.99 54.21
CA GLY A 960 -6.47 64.40 54.54
C GLY A 960 -6.80 64.43 56.02
N ALA A 961 -8.05 64.14 56.36
CA ALA A 961 -8.47 63.77 57.72
C ALA A 961 -8.78 62.27 57.78
N ASP A 962 -7.74 61.48 58.02
CA ASP A 962 -7.80 60.01 57.97
C ASP A 962 -8.19 59.40 59.33
N MET A 963 -8.56 58.13 59.32
CA MET A 963 -8.90 57.35 60.51
C MET A 963 -8.24 55.97 60.46
N ILE A 964 -7.56 55.57 61.53
CA ILE A 964 -7.14 54.18 61.76
C ILE A 964 -8.09 53.53 62.77
N GLY A 965 -8.75 52.44 62.37
CA GLY A 965 -9.82 51.83 63.15
C GLY A 965 -9.38 50.82 64.22
N ASP A 966 -8.20 50.22 64.12
CA ASP A 966 -7.80 49.06 64.91
C ASP A 966 -6.29 48.97 65.27
N PHE A 967 -5.61 50.11 65.38
CA PHE A 967 -4.16 50.18 65.65
C PHE A 967 -3.71 49.40 66.90
N ALA A 968 -2.80 48.45 66.72
CA ALA A 968 -2.16 47.65 67.75
C ALA A 968 -0.77 48.19 68.13
N LEU A 969 -0.69 48.92 69.24
CA LEU A 969 0.54 49.54 69.80
C LEU A 969 1.80 48.64 69.87
N ALA A 970 1.63 47.32 69.96
CA ALA A 970 2.74 46.39 70.14
C ALA A 970 3.43 45.98 68.82
N PHE A 971 2.74 46.13 67.69
CA PHE A 971 3.16 45.57 66.41
C PHE A 971 3.11 46.59 65.27
N ASP A 972 2.15 47.52 65.31
CA ASP A 972 1.91 48.43 64.20
C ASP A 972 2.82 49.66 64.23
N ALA A 973 3.03 50.25 63.04
CA ALA A 973 3.82 51.44 62.83
C ALA A 973 3.09 52.47 61.96
N ILE A 974 3.43 53.74 62.17
CA ILE A 974 3.00 54.87 61.34
C ILE A 974 4.23 55.45 60.64
N GLU A 975 4.18 55.57 59.32
CA GLU A 975 5.20 56.25 58.52
C GLU A 975 4.65 57.56 57.94
N LEU A 976 5.35 58.66 58.18
CA LEU A 976 5.01 59.98 57.61
C LEU A 976 6.09 60.37 56.59
N HIS A 977 5.69 60.53 55.32
CA HIS A 977 6.60 60.90 54.20
C HIS A 977 6.36 62.33 53.69
N ALA A 978 5.35 63.04 54.22
CA ALA A 978 4.98 64.38 53.75
C ALA A 978 4.75 65.37 54.90
N GLY A 979 5.35 66.57 54.79
CA GLY A 979 4.93 67.77 55.53
C GLY A 979 5.62 68.07 56.87
N THR A 980 6.58 67.26 57.33
CA THR A 980 7.37 67.55 58.54
C THR A 980 8.75 66.88 58.44
N SER A 981 9.80 67.58 58.90
CA SER A 981 11.17 67.03 59.01
C SER A 981 11.65 66.98 60.47
N ASP A 982 10.77 67.27 61.42
CA ASP A 982 11.05 67.37 62.84
C ASP A 982 9.85 66.85 63.65
N THR A 983 10.12 66.00 64.63
CA THR A 983 9.10 65.43 65.51
C THR A 983 8.40 66.49 66.37
N ASP A 984 9.02 67.66 66.56
CA ASP A 984 8.43 68.80 67.30
C ASP A 984 7.22 69.42 66.57
N ASP A 985 7.02 69.12 65.28
CA ASP A 985 5.89 69.58 64.46
C ASP A 985 4.67 68.64 64.51
N LEU A 986 4.75 67.55 65.29
CA LEU A 986 3.64 66.62 65.52
C LEU A 986 2.83 67.02 66.75
N THR A 987 1.51 67.16 66.60
CA THR A 987 0.60 67.38 67.73
C THR A 987 -0.23 66.14 68.00
N PHE A 988 -0.25 65.70 69.27
CA PHE A 988 -1.07 64.60 69.77
C PHE A 988 -2.14 65.15 70.71
N THR A 989 -3.42 64.97 70.37
CA THR A 989 -4.56 65.43 71.18
C THR A 989 -5.59 64.33 71.37
N ASP A 990 -6.15 64.23 72.58
CA ASP A 990 -7.31 63.35 72.83
C ASP A 990 -8.56 64.00 72.21
N GLU A 991 -9.22 63.26 71.31
CA GLU A 991 -10.49 63.64 70.69
C GLU A 991 -11.59 62.63 71.06
N ASP A 992 -12.85 62.94 70.80
CA ASP A 992 -13.96 62.03 71.08
C ASP A 992 -13.83 60.75 70.23
N GLY A 993 -13.37 59.65 70.84
CA GLY A 993 -13.26 58.33 70.21
C GLY A 993 -11.83 57.82 69.97
N GLY A 994 -10.80 58.64 70.18
CA GLY A 994 -9.41 58.23 69.96
C GLY A 994 -8.38 59.34 70.14
N ALA A 995 -7.17 59.08 69.67
CA ALA A 995 -6.06 60.03 69.68
C ALA A 995 -5.85 60.61 68.29
N LEU A 996 -5.87 61.94 68.16
CA LEU A 996 -5.58 62.63 66.92
C LEU A 996 -4.07 62.93 66.84
N LEU A 997 -3.43 62.44 65.78
CA LEU A 997 -2.10 62.86 65.34
C LEU A 997 -2.26 63.84 64.18
N ALA A 998 -1.80 65.07 64.35
CA ALA A 998 -1.85 66.09 63.31
C ALA A 998 -0.46 66.68 63.01
N TRP A 999 -0.25 67.02 61.75
CA TRP A 999 0.95 67.69 61.22
C TRP A 999 0.55 68.76 60.20
N ALA A 1000 1.53 69.48 59.65
CA ALA A 1000 1.24 70.57 58.71
C ALA A 1000 0.58 70.12 57.38
N GLY A 1001 0.62 68.81 57.07
CA GLY A 1001 0.12 68.23 55.82
C GLY A 1001 -1.18 67.44 55.93
N GLY A 1002 -1.65 67.11 57.13
CA GLY A 1002 -2.82 66.24 57.34
C GLY A 1002 -3.03 65.88 58.82
N SER A 1003 -4.01 65.02 59.07
CA SER A 1003 -4.26 64.46 60.39
C SER A 1003 -4.83 63.05 60.31
N VAL A 1004 -4.49 62.20 61.27
CA VAL A 1004 -5.06 60.86 61.43
C VAL A 1004 -5.64 60.68 62.83
N LEU A 1005 -6.90 60.25 62.92
CA LEU A 1005 -7.55 59.84 64.16
C LEU A 1005 -7.31 58.34 64.38
N VAL A 1006 -6.59 57.99 65.44
CA VAL A 1006 -6.35 56.59 65.83
C VAL A 1006 -7.36 56.18 66.89
N VAL A 1007 -8.32 55.35 66.50
CA VAL A 1007 -9.45 54.95 67.34
C VAL A 1007 -8.98 54.08 68.50
N GLY A 1008 -9.51 54.35 69.71
CA GLY A 1008 -9.27 53.50 70.88
C GLY A 1008 -7.98 53.75 71.66
N LEU A 1009 -7.09 54.64 71.19
CA LEU A 1009 -5.90 55.07 71.90
C LEU A 1009 -6.07 56.45 72.56
N THR A 1010 -5.28 56.70 73.61
CA THR A 1010 -5.06 58.05 74.16
C THR A 1010 -3.85 58.72 73.51
N ALA A 1011 -3.79 60.05 73.52
CA ALA A 1011 -2.68 60.83 72.98
C ALA A 1011 -1.33 60.45 73.61
N THR A 1012 -1.31 60.02 74.88
CA THR A 1012 -0.09 59.56 75.54
C THR A 1012 0.37 58.19 75.03
N GLU A 1013 -0.57 57.30 74.74
CA GLU A 1013 -0.28 55.97 74.18
C GLU A 1013 0.21 56.10 72.73
N LEU A 1014 -0.47 56.91 71.92
CA LEU A 1014 -0.07 57.16 70.53
C LEU A 1014 1.31 57.84 70.43
N ALA A 1015 1.64 58.76 71.34
CA ALA A 1015 2.97 59.37 71.42
C ALA A 1015 4.09 58.37 71.80
N SER A 1016 3.75 57.16 72.25
CA SER A 1016 4.70 56.07 72.51
C SER A 1016 4.76 55.03 71.40
N ALA A 1017 3.91 55.14 70.37
CA ALA A 1017 3.90 54.26 69.21
C ALA A 1017 5.13 54.48 68.32
N THR A 1018 5.40 53.51 67.44
CA THR A 1018 6.47 53.62 66.43
C THR A 1018 6.00 54.55 65.32
N VAL A 1019 6.39 55.82 65.39
CA VAL A 1019 6.17 56.81 64.34
C VAL A 1019 7.51 57.14 63.67
N GLU A 1020 7.67 56.77 62.41
CA GLU A 1020 8.87 57.06 61.61
C GLU A 1020 8.64 58.27 60.69
N LEU A 1021 9.59 59.20 60.71
CA LEU A 1021 9.68 60.31 59.76
C LEU A 1021 10.71 59.93 58.69
N LEU A 1022 10.29 59.76 57.44
CA LEU A 1022 11.13 59.25 56.35
C LEU A 1022 11.42 60.29 55.26
#